data_AF-A0A7S2P064-F1
#
_entry.id   AF-A0A7S2P064-F1
#
_cell.length_a   1.000
_cell.length_b   1.000
_cell.length_c   1.000
_cell.angle_alpha   90.00
_cell.angle_beta   90.00
_cell.angle_gamma   90.00
#
_symmetry.space_group_name_H-M   'P 1'
#
loop_
_entity.id
_entity.type
_entity.pdbx_description
1 polymer ?
#
loop_
_entity_poly.entity_id
_entity_poly.type
_entity_poly.pdbx_seq_one_letter_code
_entity_poly.pdbx_strand_id
1 'polypeptide(L)'
;MSKLYGMYNKSELSEAAMRDVLLRLKNEILDEDKNSVWEDRPNLSKLIPTSIEGMQDVHFRGAERTELSERSLDWLRENGKCLDNIRPGNSTIKQAGRGAFATRKLKEGSLIAPAPLLHIVDRSSLFSPRSGSEQELLLNYCFGHEHSNLLLCPTTSVSLINHSSEHANAEIRWSKTMSSDGKDWRAASLEELADEFSARLMFDVVATKSIRSGEEIFLDYGPTWEEAWKQHSRDWTPHYTSEQYKYVPSNFLNAEQAPITEDITNDYPNHVYLCRVEPYIRVDLDDVNDEMPVPVQDYYANPSINLDHWDETSRVLFEEDENDWWWPCDVMHVDEERNVYTTRIYEKKVFEDDNGHLNTGGRLIREVTNTPRDAIRFVDRPYHSDQHLKTAFRHEIMIPDDMFPLHWRNDYVNGALLANSWLKDNWDEKSAEQKEQHTQKLREAKCGLYYAPSTIPNSGKGLYAGVDIDSQIEVESWVPPIVIPDVDWNVTDDTPRWDGSDYTWEGAAYGVEFEDPNDSQLLAVDMGMMANFHPGLVNAYLGPTHFNPLLDRNVDPGAGASSDYAGHSFISNREIAAGTEVFISYGETWFTFRKQLQGVPLRNNYNEANVISASTISLFTGPKGIQGLDKNGIEAVFAVLKDVIAEPRTASVLSSINTMDDLVHVMMSRGTAEITAPVKSMEWLEEHGECIDHIYVKESTIKQAGNGAFARRFIAKGDKIIVSPMLNTWGRQRYNMNKDRAEHDVNEKQLIYNYHFGHPNSTLLLFPVTRSISINHSSKRPNAKVRWSPTDKKTQYYLQRHIKDLRNEKYATLVMEYVATRDIYPDEEIFIDYGPEWEEAWEEHVRRFEEAANDRAQASNSRSSIYNMLSSSYKKSEGGFSSMLIKEMNHDKLNSKYHPWSEDHFHVCKVSEIPDLESDEWINLYDGDEANDYFGITYDHDGFDLMRFT
;
A
#
# COMPACT_ATOMS: atom_id res chain seq x y z
N MET A 1 47.83 18.01 8.95
CA MET A 1 48.38 17.05 9.94
C MET A 1 49.90 16.91 9.89
N SER A 2 50.54 16.55 8.76
CA SER A 2 52.00 16.33 8.73
C SER A 2 52.87 17.52 9.18
N LYS A 3 52.44 18.76 8.91
CA LYS A 3 53.13 19.97 9.44
C LYS A 3 53.01 20.09 10.97
N LEU A 4 51.83 19.84 11.54
CA LEU A 4 51.59 19.88 12.99
C LEU A 4 52.40 18.79 13.70
N TYR A 5 52.44 17.57 13.14
CA TYR A 5 53.29 16.51 13.67
C TYR A 5 54.79 16.86 13.59
N GLY A 6 55.24 17.49 12.51
CA GLY A 6 56.60 17.99 12.39
C GLY A 6 56.97 19.04 13.46
N MET A 7 56.06 19.93 13.82
CA MET A 7 56.24 20.93 14.89
C MET A 7 56.26 20.27 16.27
N TYR A 8 55.39 19.28 16.52
CA TYR A 8 55.40 18.47 17.74
C TYR A 8 56.74 17.74 17.92
N ASN A 9 57.21 17.05 16.88
CA ASN A 9 58.42 16.22 16.93
C ASN A 9 59.71 17.04 17.10
N LYS A 10 59.69 18.33 16.72
CA LYS A 10 60.78 19.29 16.98
C LYS A 10 60.70 19.94 18.36
N SER A 11 59.74 19.55 19.21
CA SER A 11 59.46 20.14 20.52
C SER A 11 59.07 21.62 20.46
N GLU A 12 58.59 22.10 19.31
CA GLU A 12 58.15 23.49 19.12
C GLU A 12 56.76 23.75 19.76
N LEU A 13 55.99 22.68 20.03
CA LEU A 13 54.69 22.71 20.69
C LEU A 13 54.64 21.68 21.82
N SER A 14 54.12 22.06 22.98
CA SER A 14 53.85 21.12 24.08
C SER A 14 52.65 20.21 23.76
N GLU A 15 52.55 19.05 24.41
CA GLU A 15 51.41 18.13 24.24
C GLU A 15 50.06 18.82 24.52
N ALA A 16 49.98 19.66 25.56
CA ALA A 16 48.78 20.42 25.88
C ALA A 16 48.43 21.44 24.78
N ALA A 17 49.44 22.13 24.23
CA ALA A 17 49.25 23.08 23.14
C ALA A 17 48.82 22.37 21.84
N MET A 18 49.36 21.17 21.57
CA MET A 18 49.00 20.37 20.40
C MET A 18 47.54 19.90 20.46
N ARG A 19 47.09 19.41 21.62
CA ARG A 19 45.68 19.01 21.81
C ARG A 19 44.72 20.19 21.63
N ASP A 20 45.08 21.37 22.16
CA ASP A 20 44.30 22.60 21.97
C ASP A 20 44.22 23.02 20.50
N VAL A 21 45.33 22.91 19.76
CA VAL A 21 45.38 23.18 18.31
C VAL A 21 44.48 22.20 17.53
N LEU A 22 44.51 20.90 17.82
CA LEU A 22 43.66 19.91 17.16
C LEU A 22 42.17 20.15 17.44
N LEU A 23 41.81 20.51 18.68
CA LEU A 23 40.45 20.86 19.08
C LEU A 23 39.97 22.15 18.39
N ARG A 24 40.80 23.19 18.34
CA ARG A 24 40.48 24.44 17.64
C ARG A 24 40.32 24.22 16.15
N LEU A 25 41.21 23.45 15.51
CA LEU A 25 41.11 23.13 14.09
C LEU A 25 39.79 22.40 13.77
N LYS A 26 39.40 21.46 14.63
CA LYS A 26 38.12 20.75 14.51
C LYS A 26 36.93 21.69 14.65
N ASN A 27 36.96 22.60 15.63
CA ASN A 27 35.89 23.57 15.84
C ASN A 27 35.83 24.65 14.76
N GLU A 28 36.97 25.06 14.20
CA GLU A 28 37.08 26.05 13.13
C GLU A 28 36.53 25.51 11.80
N ILE A 29 36.71 24.22 11.51
CA ILE A 29 36.02 23.55 10.39
C ILE A 29 34.51 23.52 10.60
N LEU A 30 34.06 23.45 11.85
CA LEU A 30 32.64 23.42 12.22
C LEU A 30 32.01 24.82 12.38
N ASP A 31 32.80 25.90 12.36
CA ASP A 31 32.31 27.25 12.62
C ASP A 31 31.60 27.88 11.40
N GLU A 32 30.45 28.49 11.65
CA GLU A 32 29.50 29.01 10.66
C GLU A 32 29.87 30.44 10.23
N ASP A 33 30.86 30.60 9.35
CA ASP A 33 31.01 31.87 8.62
C ASP A 33 31.01 31.68 7.09
N LYS A 34 29.77 31.70 6.58
CA LYS A 34 29.17 32.12 5.30
C LYS A 34 29.95 32.34 3.99
N ASN A 35 31.19 31.91 3.78
CA ASN A 35 31.84 32.12 2.47
C ASN A 35 32.84 31.03 2.01
N SER A 36 32.62 29.73 2.30
CA SER A 36 33.53 28.70 1.78
C SER A 36 32.84 27.50 1.09
N VAL A 37 33.51 27.05 0.03
CA VAL A 37 33.18 26.09 -1.03
C VAL A 37 33.07 24.61 -0.58
N TRP A 38 32.89 24.31 0.71
CA TRP A 38 32.94 22.94 1.22
C TRP A 38 31.58 22.53 1.80
N GLU A 39 30.78 21.80 1.02
CA GLU A 39 29.47 21.27 1.44
C GLU A 39 29.59 20.18 2.53
N ASP A 40 30.77 19.54 2.66
CA ASP A 40 31.02 18.35 3.49
C ASP A 40 31.73 18.58 4.84
N ARG A 41 31.66 19.79 5.41
CA ARG A 41 32.36 20.16 6.67
C ARG A 41 32.17 19.17 7.84
N PRO A 42 30.96 18.63 8.11
CA PRO A 42 30.76 17.66 9.19
C PRO A 42 31.58 16.38 8.98
N ASN A 43 31.73 15.91 7.75
CA ASN A 43 32.50 14.71 7.41
C ASN A 43 34.01 14.98 7.48
N LEU A 44 34.47 16.13 6.99
CA LEU A 44 35.87 16.59 7.13
C LEU A 44 36.31 16.73 8.59
N SER A 45 35.42 17.20 9.47
CA SER A 45 35.72 17.34 10.90
C SER A 45 35.96 16.00 11.61
N LYS A 46 35.38 14.90 11.10
CA LYS A 46 35.59 13.55 11.64
C LYS A 46 37.00 13.04 11.36
N LEU A 47 37.58 13.42 10.22
CA LEU A 47 38.94 13.06 9.81
C LEU A 47 40.05 13.79 10.61
N ILE A 48 39.70 14.74 11.48
CA ILE A 48 40.64 15.40 12.39
C ILE A 48 40.76 14.58 13.68
N PRO A 49 41.93 13.99 13.98
CA PRO A 49 42.14 13.25 15.21
C PRO A 49 42.12 14.19 16.42
N THR A 50 41.52 13.72 17.52
CA THR A 50 41.42 14.48 18.78
C THR A 50 42.56 14.15 19.76
N SER A 51 43.50 13.29 19.37
CA SER A 51 44.66 12.87 20.18
C SER A 51 45.96 12.95 19.39
N ILE A 52 47.08 12.99 20.12
CA ILE A 52 48.42 13.00 19.52
C ILE A 52 48.72 11.65 18.88
N GLU A 53 48.29 10.54 19.50
CA GLU A 53 48.40 9.22 18.89
C GLU A 53 47.63 9.14 17.57
N GLY A 54 46.40 9.70 17.51
CA GLY A 54 45.63 9.77 16.27
C GLY A 54 46.28 10.67 15.22
N MET A 55 46.90 11.78 15.61
CA MET A 55 47.65 12.65 14.69
C MET A 55 48.90 11.97 14.13
N GLN A 56 49.64 11.25 14.98
CA GLN A 56 50.76 10.40 14.56
C GLN A 56 50.31 9.37 13.55
N ASP A 57 49.19 8.73 13.85
CA ASP A 57 48.63 7.68 13.03
C ASP A 57 48.21 8.18 11.64
N VAL A 58 47.47 9.29 11.59
CA VAL A 58 47.11 9.98 10.34
C VAL A 58 48.37 10.44 9.58
N HIS A 59 49.43 10.84 10.27
CA HIS A 59 50.69 11.24 9.63
C HIS A 59 51.41 10.07 8.96
N PHE A 60 51.44 8.89 9.59
CA PHE A 60 52.18 7.73 9.09
C PHE A 60 51.37 6.85 8.15
N ARG A 61 50.06 6.69 8.41
CA ARG A 61 49.18 5.78 7.66
C ARG A 61 48.24 6.51 6.69
N GLY A 62 48.07 7.82 6.84
CA GLY A 62 47.06 8.60 6.10
C GLY A 62 45.69 8.53 6.77
N ALA A 63 44.87 9.57 6.59
CA ALA A 63 43.56 9.68 7.24
C ALA A 63 42.60 8.53 6.86
N GLU A 64 42.68 8.05 5.63
CA GLU A 64 41.87 6.93 5.13
C GLU A 64 42.11 5.63 5.91
N ARG A 65 43.36 5.27 6.18
CA ARG A 65 43.70 4.04 6.94
C ARG A 65 43.45 4.16 8.43
N THR A 66 43.51 5.37 8.99
CA THR A 66 43.28 5.59 10.44
C THR A 66 41.83 5.35 10.84
N GLU A 67 40.87 5.60 9.96
CA GLU A 67 39.44 5.29 10.19
C GLU A 67 39.14 3.78 10.13
N LEU A 68 40.02 2.98 9.53
CA LEU A 68 39.85 1.53 9.43
C LEU A 68 40.40 0.85 10.68
N SER A 69 39.54 0.13 11.41
CA SER A 69 40.01 -0.73 12.50
C SER A 69 40.67 -1.99 11.93
N GLU A 70 42.00 -2.07 11.95
CA GLU A 70 42.70 -3.32 11.66
C GLU A 70 42.32 -4.37 12.71
N ARG A 71 41.69 -5.47 12.27
CA ARG A 71 41.29 -6.58 13.16
C ARG A 71 42.45 -7.57 13.24
N SER A 72 42.83 -7.93 14.47
CA SER A 72 43.88 -8.94 14.67
C SER A 72 43.43 -10.31 14.19
N LEU A 73 44.38 -11.20 13.89
CA LEU A 73 44.07 -12.59 13.53
C LEU A 73 43.28 -13.31 14.63
N ASP A 74 43.55 -13.01 15.90
CA ASP A 74 42.80 -13.60 17.01
C ASP A 74 41.36 -13.08 17.06
N TRP A 75 41.15 -11.77 16.84
CA TRP A 75 39.80 -11.22 16.70
C TRP A 75 39.05 -11.86 15.54
N LEU A 76 39.69 -12.04 14.38
CA LEU A 76 39.10 -12.71 13.22
C LEU A 76 38.80 -14.19 13.47
N ARG A 77 39.62 -14.89 14.26
CA ARG A 77 39.33 -16.29 14.68
C ARG A 77 38.12 -16.38 15.61
N GLU A 78 37.93 -15.38 16.46
CA GLU A 78 36.84 -15.34 17.43
C GLU A 78 35.52 -14.81 16.84
N ASN A 79 35.59 -13.84 15.92
CA ASN A 79 34.44 -13.08 15.44
C ASN A 79 34.20 -13.18 13.93
N GLY A 80 35.20 -13.60 13.15
CA GLY A 80 35.11 -13.72 11.69
C GLY A 80 34.34 -14.96 11.26
N LYS A 81 33.68 -14.86 10.09
CA LYS A 81 32.98 -15.97 9.43
C LYS A 81 33.67 -16.29 8.10
N CYS A 82 34.03 -17.56 7.89
CA CYS A 82 34.71 -17.99 6.66
C CYS A 82 33.73 -18.06 5.47
N LEU A 83 34.14 -17.50 4.32
CA LEU A 83 33.40 -17.54 3.06
C LEU A 83 33.99 -18.53 2.04
N ASP A 84 35.19 -19.08 2.30
CA ASP A 84 35.98 -19.90 1.38
C ASP A 84 35.73 -21.42 1.50
N ASN A 85 34.69 -21.82 2.23
CA ASN A 85 34.30 -23.22 2.40
C ASN A 85 33.62 -23.81 1.16
N ILE A 86 33.16 -22.97 0.22
CA ILE A 86 32.44 -23.38 -0.99
C ILE A 86 33.25 -22.99 -2.23
N ARG A 87 33.24 -23.84 -3.25
CA ARG A 87 33.67 -23.51 -4.61
C ARG A 87 32.62 -23.96 -5.64
N PRO A 88 32.51 -23.29 -6.81
CA PRO A 88 31.69 -23.78 -7.90
C PRO A 88 32.24 -25.09 -8.49
N GLY A 89 31.36 -25.92 -9.03
CA GLY A 89 31.66 -27.11 -9.84
C GLY A 89 30.45 -27.53 -10.66
N ASN A 90 30.61 -28.50 -11.57
CA ASN A 90 29.46 -29.10 -12.26
C ASN A 90 28.65 -29.92 -11.27
N SER A 91 27.33 -29.68 -11.21
CA SER A 91 26.45 -30.40 -10.29
C SER A 91 26.39 -31.88 -10.62
N THR A 92 26.25 -32.71 -9.58
CA THR A 92 25.96 -34.14 -9.72
C THR A 92 24.50 -34.40 -10.09
N ILE A 93 23.62 -33.39 -9.91
CA ILE A 93 22.25 -33.41 -10.42
C ILE A 93 22.29 -33.18 -11.93
N LYS A 94 21.72 -34.11 -12.68
CA LYS A 94 21.63 -33.97 -14.15
C LYS A 94 20.84 -32.71 -14.49
N GLN A 95 21.34 -31.94 -15.45
CA GLN A 95 20.72 -30.71 -15.97
C GLN A 95 20.64 -29.52 -14.99
N ALA A 96 21.14 -29.64 -13.74
CA ALA A 96 21.19 -28.52 -12.79
C ALA A 96 22.33 -27.52 -13.05
N GLY A 97 23.17 -27.76 -14.06
CA GLY A 97 24.29 -26.88 -14.39
C GLY A 97 25.40 -26.90 -13.33
N ARG A 98 25.56 -25.80 -12.60
CA ARG A 98 26.61 -25.65 -11.56
C ARG A 98 26.06 -25.91 -10.17
N GLY A 99 26.93 -26.33 -9.26
CA GLY A 99 26.64 -26.59 -7.85
C GLY A 99 27.75 -26.13 -6.93
N ALA A 100 27.45 -26.09 -5.63
CA ALA A 100 28.36 -25.74 -4.55
C ALA A 100 29.09 -26.97 -4.01
N PHE A 101 30.42 -26.94 -3.96
CA PHE A 101 31.24 -28.03 -3.44
C PHE A 101 32.08 -27.58 -2.25
N ALA A 102 32.13 -28.41 -1.21
CA ALA A 102 32.94 -28.13 -0.04
C ALA A 102 34.44 -28.13 -0.40
N THR A 103 35.18 -27.08 -0.04
CA THR A 103 36.64 -27.00 -0.26
C THR A 103 37.40 -27.82 0.78
N ARG A 104 36.82 -28.04 1.96
CA ARG A 104 37.39 -28.76 3.10
C ARG A 104 36.35 -29.63 3.80
N LYS A 105 36.79 -30.46 4.73
CA LYS A 105 35.87 -31.24 5.58
C LYS A 105 35.14 -30.30 6.54
N LEU A 106 33.81 -30.36 6.52
CA LEU A 106 32.94 -29.62 7.43
C LEU A 106 32.27 -30.60 8.40
N LYS A 107 32.18 -30.21 9.67
CA LYS A 107 31.53 -31.03 10.70
C LYS A 107 30.04 -30.72 10.72
N GLU A 108 29.24 -31.67 11.18
CA GLU A 108 27.84 -31.40 11.53
C GLU A 108 27.74 -30.21 12.50
N GLY A 109 26.79 -29.31 12.24
CA GLY A 109 26.57 -28.07 12.96
C GLY A 109 27.55 -26.93 12.66
N SER A 110 28.55 -27.15 11.79
CA SER A 110 29.51 -26.10 11.43
C SER A 110 28.98 -25.17 10.33
N LEU A 111 29.39 -23.89 10.39
CA LEU A 111 29.08 -22.90 9.36
C LEU A 111 29.70 -23.32 8.03
N ILE A 112 28.86 -23.41 7.00
CA ILE A 112 29.27 -23.57 5.61
C ILE A 112 29.62 -22.19 5.07
N ALA A 113 28.66 -21.27 4.99
CA ALA A 113 28.89 -19.90 4.53
C ALA A 113 27.85 -18.94 5.15
N PRO A 114 28.25 -17.71 5.52
CA PRO A 114 27.29 -16.64 5.77
C PRO A 114 26.72 -16.11 4.45
N ALA A 115 25.47 -15.65 4.49
CA ALA A 115 24.76 -15.01 3.40
C ALA A 115 24.10 -13.72 3.89
N PRO A 116 24.78 -12.56 3.80
CA PRO A 116 24.11 -11.27 3.88
C PRO A 116 23.06 -11.16 2.77
N LEU A 117 21.88 -10.66 3.11
CA LEU A 117 20.69 -10.69 2.25
C LEU A 117 20.36 -9.28 1.77
N LEU A 118 20.26 -9.12 0.46
CA LEU A 118 19.56 -8.00 -0.16
C LEU A 118 18.06 -8.29 -0.04
N HIS A 119 17.30 -7.31 0.43
CA HIS A 119 15.85 -7.44 0.54
C HIS A 119 15.17 -6.71 -0.62
N ILE A 120 14.19 -7.36 -1.22
CA ILE A 120 13.30 -6.79 -2.22
C ILE A 120 11.91 -6.93 -1.63
N VAL A 121 11.35 -5.82 -1.14
CA VAL A 121 10.07 -5.83 -0.40
C VAL A 121 8.85 -6.07 -1.30
N ASP A 122 9.03 -5.92 -2.61
CA ASP A 122 8.01 -6.16 -3.62
C ASP A 122 8.55 -7.12 -4.71
N ARG A 123 8.14 -8.39 -4.63
CA ARG A 123 8.49 -9.44 -5.61
C ARG A 123 8.14 -9.07 -7.04
N SER A 124 7.16 -8.20 -7.28
CA SER A 124 6.77 -7.77 -8.63
C SER A 124 7.86 -6.94 -9.32
N SER A 125 8.80 -6.38 -8.56
CA SER A 125 9.99 -5.70 -9.09
C SER A 125 10.92 -6.63 -9.89
N LEU A 126 10.74 -7.96 -9.78
CA LEU A 126 11.42 -8.96 -10.58
C LEU A 126 10.57 -9.48 -11.75
N PHE A 127 9.52 -8.76 -12.15
CA PHE A 127 8.77 -9.00 -13.38
C PHE A 127 9.22 -8.04 -14.49
N SER A 128 9.26 -8.56 -15.71
CA SER A 128 9.65 -7.81 -16.90
C SER A 128 8.64 -6.70 -17.21
N PRO A 129 9.05 -5.43 -17.32
CA PRO A 129 8.15 -4.30 -17.59
C PRO A 129 7.43 -4.39 -18.95
N ARG A 130 7.92 -5.22 -19.88
CA ARG A 130 7.39 -5.32 -21.25
C ARG A 130 6.23 -6.29 -21.39
N SER A 131 6.18 -7.31 -20.53
CA SER A 131 5.20 -8.40 -20.63
C SER A 131 4.34 -8.55 -19.40
N GLY A 132 4.71 -7.94 -18.26
CA GLY A 132 3.96 -8.03 -16.99
C GLY A 132 4.06 -9.40 -16.31
N SER A 133 4.14 -10.49 -17.09
CA SER A 133 4.08 -11.87 -16.60
C SER A 133 5.41 -12.63 -16.64
N GLU A 134 6.44 -12.12 -17.32
CA GLU A 134 7.73 -12.82 -17.44
C GLU A 134 8.64 -12.50 -16.26
N GLN A 135 9.08 -13.53 -15.53
CA GLN A 135 9.89 -13.38 -14.32
C GLN A 135 11.40 -13.35 -14.60
N GLU A 136 12.11 -12.46 -13.93
CA GLU A 136 13.56 -12.30 -14.01
C GLU A 136 14.31 -13.51 -13.45
N LEU A 137 15.47 -13.83 -14.05
CA LEU A 137 16.29 -14.98 -13.64
C LEU A 137 16.76 -14.90 -12.18
N LEU A 138 16.90 -13.68 -11.64
CA LEU A 138 17.32 -13.45 -10.26
C LEU A 138 16.42 -14.14 -9.24
N LEU A 139 15.13 -14.33 -9.54
CA LEU A 139 14.16 -14.98 -8.65
C LEU A 139 14.64 -16.37 -8.20
N ASN A 140 15.26 -17.15 -9.09
CA ASN A 140 15.78 -18.50 -8.81
C ASN A 140 16.87 -18.54 -7.73
N TYR A 141 17.46 -17.40 -7.40
CA TYR A 141 18.55 -17.28 -6.45
C TYR A 141 18.13 -16.58 -5.16
N CYS A 142 16.88 -16.14 -5.04
CA CYS A 142 16.37 -15.43 -3.87
C CYS A 142 15.53 -16.36 -3.00
N PHE A 143 15.54 -16.10 -1.68
CA PHE A 143 14.68 -16.77 -0.71
C PHE A 143 13.37 -15.99 -0.56
N GLY A 144 12.23 -16.66 -0.58
CA GLY A 144 10.92 -16.04 -0.43
C GLY A 144 9.98 -16.85 0.45
N HIS A 145 8.77 -16.34 0.65
CA HIS A 145 7.72 -17.01 1.40
C HIS A 145 6.39 -16.88 0.65
N GLU A 146 5.60 -17.96 0.60
CA GLU A 146 4.40 -18.04 -0.27
C GLU A 146 3.35 -16.97 0.09
N HIS A 147 3.31 -16.60 1.37
CA HIS A 147 2.44 -15.57 1.90
C HIS A 147 3.10 -14.20 2.02
N SER A 148 4.17 -13.87 1.28
CA SER A 148 4.91 -12.60 1.43
C SER A 148 5.42 -12.05 0.09
N ASN A 149 5.43 -10.72 -0.05
CA ASN A 149 6.08 -10.05 -1.18
C ASN A 149 7.60 -9.89 -1.01
N LEU A 150 8.11 -10.07 0.22
CA LEU A 150 9.54 -9.98 0.54
C LEU A 150 10.34 -11.13 -0.07
N LEU A 151 11.33 -10.78 -0.89
CA LEU A 151 12.42 -11.66 -1.33
C LEU A 151 13.73 -11.28 -0.65
N LEU A 152 14.55 -12.28 -0.32
CA LEU A 152 15.84 -12.15 0.35
C LEU A 152 16.92 -12.83 -0.49
N CYS A 153 17.69 -12.04 -1.23
CA CYS A 153 18.69 -12.55 -2.17
C CYS A 153 20.08 -12.58 -1.50
N PRO A 154 20.75 -13.74 -1.44
CA PRO A 154 22.08 -13.86 -0.86
C PRO A 154 23.12 -13.18 -1.75
N THR A 155 24.05 -12.46 -1.12
CA THR A 155 25.16 -11.77 -1.80
C THR A 155 26.45 -12.60 -1.91
N THR A 156 26.39 -13.89 -1.54
CA THR A 156 27.55 -14.79 -1.46
C THR A 156 27.35 -16.04 -2.31
N SER A 157 28.38 -16.89 -2.39
CA SER A 157 28.36 -18.18 -3.11
C SER A 157 27.30 -19.18 -2.63
N VAL A 158 26.46 -18.83 -1.66
CA VAL A 158 25.28 -19.59 -1.25
C VAL A 158 24.30 -19.76 -2.41
N SER A 159 24.26 -18.82 -3.37
CA SER A 159 23.47 -18.94 -4.61
C SER A 159 23.85 -20.13 -5.50
N LEU A 160 24.98 -20.80 -5.26
CA LEU A 160 25.40 -22.00 -5.99
C LEU A 160 24.86 -23.31 -5.37
N ILE A 161 24.26 -23.26 -4.19
CA ILE A 161 23.84 -24.47 -3.47
C ILE A 161 22.50 -24.94 -4.03
N ASN A 162 22.48 -26.08 -4.71
CA ASN A 162 21.29 -26.63 -5.37
C ASN A 162 20.30 -27.30 -4.41
N HIS A 163 19.08 -27.49 -4.90
CA HIS A 163 18.02 -28.24 -4.24
C HIS A 163 18.31 -29.76 -4.19
N SER A 164 18.05 -30.40 -3.05
CA SER A 164 17.74 -31.84 -2.98
C SER A 164 17.02 -32.20 -1.68
N SER A 165 15.74 -32.56 -1.75
CA SER A 165 14.97 -33.05 -0.59
C SER A 165 15.52 -34.36 0.01
N GLU A 166 16.05 -35.27 -0.81
CA GLU A 166 16.57 -36.57 -0.35
C GLU A 166 18.02 -36.51 0.15
N HIS A 167 18.84 -35.63 -0.42
CA HIS A 167 20.29 -35.59 -0.16
C HIS A 167 20.76 -34.34 0.57
N ALA A 168 19.85 -33.43 0.93
CA ALA A 168 20.11 -32.25 1.76
C ALA A 168 21.14 -32.55 2.86
N ASN A 169 22.18 -31.73 2.90
CA ASN A 169 23.28 -31.82 3.85
C ASN A 169 23.60 -30.47 4.50
N ALA A 170 22.83 -29.44 4.16
CA ALA A 170 22.86 -28.10 4.70
C ALA A 170 21.44 -27.63 5.05
N GLU A 171 21.36 -26.61 5.91
CA GLU A 171 20.14 -25.86 6.20
C GLU A 171 20.48 -24.37 6.41
N ILE A 172 19.48 -23.51 6.23
CA ILE A 172 19.60 -22.09 6.55
C ILE A 172 19.19 -21.82 8.00
N ARG A 173 19.80 -20.81 8.63
CA ARG A 173 19.41 -20.29 9.94
C ARG A 173 19.62 -18.78 9.97
N TRP A 174 18.87 -18.05 10.80
CA TRP A 174 19.19 -16.65 11.07
C TRP A 174 20.55 -16.53 11.76
N SER A 175 21.41 -15.63 11.26
CA SER A 175 22.71 -15.34 11.85
C SER A 175 22.56 -14.82 13.28
N LYS A 176 23.38 -15.33 14.21
CA LYS A 176 23.46 -14.82 15.58
C LYS A 176 24.19 -13.47 15.68
N THR A 177 25.02 -13.16 14.70
CA THR A 177 25.73 -11.89 14.59
C THR A 177 24.83 -10.96 13.78
N MET A 178 24.07 -10.10 14.48
CA MET A 178 23.16 -9.15 13.86
C MET A 178 23.87 -7.86 13.45
N SER A 179 23.15 -7.02 12.69
CA SER A 179 23.59 -5.72 12.16
C SER A 179 24.47 -4.91 13.12
N SER A 180 25.43 -4.17 12.57
CA SER A 180 26.39 -3.33 13.31
C SER A 180 25.74 -2.23 14.17
N ASP A 181 24.46 -1.92 13.95
CA ASP A 181 23.66 -0.95 14.72
C ASP A 181 22.98 -1.55 15.96
N GLY A 182 23.04 -2.87 16.16
CA GLY A 182 22.42 -3.55 17.31
C GLY A 182 20.89 -3.65 17.24
N LYS A 183 20.24 -3.22 16.15
CA LYS A 183 18.80 -3.40 15.91
C LYS A 183 18.52 -4.82 15.46
N ASP A 184 17.48 -5.45 16.02
CA ASP A 184 16.96 -6.70 15.47
C ASP A 184 16.08 -6.40 14.26
N TRP A 185 16.69 -6.42 13.09
CA TRP A 185 16.01 -6.15 11.83
C TRP A 185 14.94 -7.18 11.49
N ARG A 186 14.88 -8.34 12.16
CA ARG A 186 13.78 -9.29 12.01
C ARG A 186 12.47 -8.77 12.60
N ALA A 187 12.53 -7.82 13.52
CA ALA A 187 11.37 -7.17 14.11
C ALA A 187 10.93 -5.90 13.35
N ALA A 188 11.68 -5.50 12.32
CA ALA A 188 11.32 -4.35 11.49
C ALA A 188 10.07 -4.64 10.66
N SER A 189 9.31 -3.61 10.33
CA SER A 189 8.22 -3.66 9.34
C SER A 189 8.77 -3.75 7.90
N LEU A 190 7.92 -4.10 6.93
CA LEU A 190 8.34 -4.13 5.51
C LEU A 190 8.66 -2.73 5.00
N GLU A 191 7.97 -1.69 5.50
CA GLU A 191 8.25 -0.28 5.17
C GLU A 191 9.63 0.15 5.70
N GLU A 192 9.97 -0.22 6.93
CA GLU A 192 11.32 0.05 7.48
C GLU A 192 12.42 -0.70 6.73
N LEU A 193 12.12 -1.89 6.19
CA LEU A 193 13.05 -2.59 5.32
C LEU A 193 13.16 -1.87 3.97
N ALA A 194 12.06 -1.42 3.38
CA ALA A 194 12.05 -0.70 2.09
C ALA A 194 12.95 0.54 2.09
N ASP A 195 13.03 1.24 3.23
CA ASP A 195 13.86 2.44 3.42
C ASP A 195 15.35 2.15 3.73
N GLU A 196 15.76 0.89 3.86
CA GLU A 196 17.13 0.50 4.22
C GLU A 196 17.94 0.01 3.02
N PHE A 197 18.95 0.77 2.62
CA PHE A 197 19.76 0.43 1.44
C PHE A 197 20.87 -0.60 1.71
N SER A 198 21.07 -1.03 2.96
CA SER A 198 22.13 -1.95 3.37
C SER A 198 21.62 -3.37 3.63
N ALA A 199 22.47 -4.38 3.41
CA ALA A 199 22.18 -5.77 3.80
C ALA A 199 22.21 -5.96 5.33
N ARG A 200 21.08 -5.68 6.00
CA ARG A 200 20.92 -5.79 7.46
C ARG A 200 20.56 -7.20 7.94
N LEU A 201 19.96 -8.00 7.07
CA LEU A 201 19.56 -9.38 7.32
C LEU A 201 20.64 -10.35 6.83
N MET A 202 20.81 -11.49 7.52
CA MET A 202 21.82 -12.48 7.18
C MET A 202 21.39 -13.89 7.58
N PHE A 203 21.55 -14.83 6.65
CA PHE A 203 21.50 -16.26 6.93
C PHE A 203 22.89 -16.82 7.22
N ASP A 204 22.97 -17.80 8.11
CA ASP A 204 24.08 -18.74 8.21
C ASP A 204 23.63 -20.07 7.58
N VAL A 205 24.34 -20.52 6.54
CA VAL A 205 24.15 -21.86 5.99
C VAL A 205 24.99 -22.83 6.82
N VAL A 206 24.37 -23.83 7.42
CA VAL A 206 25.00 -24.73 8.40
C VAL A 206 24.89 -26.17 7.94
N ALA A 207 25.95 -26.96 8.15
CA ALA A 207 25.96 -28.36 7.79
C ALA A 207 25.07 -29.18 8.73
N THR A 208 24.11 -29.96 8.20
CA THR A 208 23.22 -30.83 8.98
C THR A 208 23.82 -32.21 9.26
N LYS A 209 24.91 -32.54 8.57
CA LYS A 209 25.75 -33.73 8.79
C LYS A 209 27.19 -33.40 8.41
N SER A 210 28.13 -34.30 8.67
CA SER A 210 29.52 -34.09 8.24
C SER A 210 29.65 -34.14 6.71
N ILE A 211 30.28 -33.14 6.10
CA ILE A 211 30.47 -33.01 4.64
C ILE A 211 31.96 -33.18 4.32
N ARG A 212 32.30 -34.04 3.34
CA ARG A 212 33.70 -34.24 2.94
C ARG A 212 34.19 -33.14 2.00
N SER A 213 35.51 -32.93 1.95
CA SER A 213 36.09 -32.07 0.91
C SER A 213 35.76 -32.65 -0.47
N GLY A 214 35.31 -31.78 -1.37
CA GLY A 214 34.85 -32.12 -2.72
C GLY A 214 33.44 -32.71 -2.80
N GLU A 215 32.73 -32.84 -1.68
CA GLU A 215 31.33 -33.26 -1.66
C GLU A 215 30.42 -32.07 -2.03
N GLU A 216 29.37 -32.34 -2.82
CA GLU A 216 28.38 -31.33 -3.19
C GLU A 216 27.49 -31.00 -1.99
N ILE A 217 27.16 -29.72 -1.86
CA ILE A 217 26.32 -29.18 -0.80
C ILE A 217 24.93 -29.01 -1.38
N PHE A 218 23.92 -29.49 -0.66
CA PHE A 218 22.52 -29.42 -1.04
C PHE A 218 21.69 -28.81 0.09
N LEU A 219 20.78 -27.92 -0.30
CA LEU A 219 19.72 -27.40 0.56
C LEU A 219 18.40 -28.07 0.17
N ASP A 220 17.50 -28.21 1.13
CA ASP A 220 16.10 -28.41 0.82
C ASP A 220 15.48 -27.03 0.55
N TYR A 221 14.87 -26.85 -0.62
CA TYR A 221 14.21 -25.59 -1.03
C TYR A 221 12.74 -25.58 -0.63
N GLY A 222 12.26 -26.66 -0.01
CA GLY A 222 10.88 -26.81 0.43
C GLY A 222 9.99 -27.55 -0.57
N PRO A 223 8.86 -28.08 -0.10
CA PRO A 223 7.94 -28.89 -0.89
C PRO A 223 7.25 -28.11 -2.01
N THR A 224 6.98 -26.82 -1.81
CA THR A 224 6.34 -25.94 -2.82
C THR A 224 7.21 -25.82 -4.07
N TRP A 225 8.50 -25.52 -3.89
CA TRP A 225 9.46 -25.46 -4.99
C TRP A 225 9.59 -26.81 -5.71
N GLU A 226 9.68 -27.89 -4.94
CA GLU A 226 9.83 -29.26 -5.47
C GLU A 226 8.62 -29.69 -6.31
N GLU A 227 7.39 -29.33 -5.92
CA GLU A 227 6.20 -29.61 -6.74
C GLU A 227 6.16 -28.72 -7.98
N ALA A 228 6.50 -27.44 -7.86
CA ALA A 228 6.60 -26.53 -9.00
C ALA A 228 7.61 -27.02 -10.05
N TRP A 229 8.78 -27.50 -9.61
CA TRP A 229 9.78 -28.08 -10.52
C TRP A 229 9.28 -29.37 -11.18
N LYS A 230 8.60 -30.25 -10.44
CA LYS A 230 8.00 -31.48 -10.99
C LYS A 230 6.93 -31.15 -12.02
N GLN A 231 6.06 -30.19 -11.73
CA GLN A 231 5.05 -29.73 -12.66
C GLN A 231 5.70 -29.14 -13.90
N HIS A 232 6.63 -28.20 -13.75
CA HIS A 232 7.39 -27.64 -14.86
C HIS A 232 8.05 -28.72 -15.70
N SER A 233 8.73 -29.68 -15.09
CA SER A 233 9.39 -30.77 -15.82
C SER A 233 8.42 -31.68 -16.58
N ARG A 234 7.17 -31.84 -16.10
CA ARG A 234 6.10 -32.59 -16.78
C ARG A 234 5.52 -31.80 -17.95
N ASP A 235 5.28 -30.52 -17.75
CA ASP A 235 4.56 -29.64 -18.67
C ASP A 235 5.50 -29.00 -19.70
N TRP A 236 6.81 -29.03 -19.44
CA TRP A 236 7.82 -28.51 -20.34
C TRP A 236 7.76 -29.27 -21.67
N THR A 237 7.21 -28.58 -22.65
CA THR A 237 7.35 -28.94 -24.05
C THR A 237 8.30 -27.95 -24.68
N PRO A 238 9.25 -28.41 -25.50
CA PRO A 238 10.03 -27.48 -26.26
C PRO A 238 9.11 -26.83 -27.31
N HIS A 239 8.67 -25.60 -27.06
CA HIS A 239 7.86 -24.83 -28.00
C HIS A 239 8.73 -24.48 -29.20
N TYR A 240 8.38 -24.99 -30.38
CA TYR A 240 9.18 -24.82 -31.58
C TYR A 240 8.44 -23.99 -32.63
N THR A 241 8.94 -22.80 -32.94
CA THR A 241 8.86 -22.26 -34.32
C THR A 241 10.06 -22.77 -35.12
N SER A 242 9.96 -22.83 -36.45
CA SER A 242 11.01 -23.35 -37.34
C SER A 242 12.35 -22.58 -37.27
N GLU A 243 12.38 -21.39 -36.67
CA GLU A 243 13.57 -20.54 -36.51
C GLU A 243 14.28 -20.75 -35.16
N GLN A 244 13.56 -21.12 -34.09
CA GLN A 244 14.13 -21.44 -32.78
C GLN A 244 14.89 -22.79 -32.74
N TYR A 245 14.74 -23.61 -33.79
CA TYR A 245 15.43 -24.91 -33.93
C TYR A 245 16.97 -24.83 -34.00
N LYS A 246 17.55 -23.64 -34.14
CA LYS A 246 18.98 -23.45 -34.41
C LYS A 246 19.74 -22.64 -33.34
N TYR A 247 19.12 -22.31 -32.21
CA TYR A 247 19.85 -21.60 -31.16
C TYR A 247 20.96 -22.49 -30.58
N VAL A 248 22.20 -21.98 -30.61
CA VAL A 248 23.36 -22.58 -29.96
C VAL A 248 23.95 -21.50 -29.07
N PRO A 249 24.05 -21.68 -27.74
CA PRO A 249 24.50 -20.60 -26.89
C PRO A 249 25.89 -20.11 -27.29
N SER A 250 26.09 -18.79 -27.23
CA SER A 250 27.29 -18.14 -27.77
C SER A 250 28.62 -18.70 -27.21
N ASN A 251 28.64 -19.17 -25.97
CA ASN A 251 29.80 -19.83 -25.36
C ASN A 251 30.18 -21.15 -26.06
N PHE A 252 29.22 -21.94 -26.55
CA PHE A 252 29.50 -23.15 -27.34
C PHE A 252 30.06 -22.79 -28.71
N LEU A 253 29.47 -21.82 -29.41
CA LEU A 253 29.99 -21.33 -30.69
C LEU A 253 31.43 -20.81 -30.58
N ASN A 254 31.74 -20.11 -29.48
CA ASN A 254 33.08 -19.64 -29.19
C ASN A 254 34.05 -20.78 -28.84
N ALA A 255 33.64 -21.73 -28.00
CA ALA A 255 34.46 -22.86 -27.58
C ALA A 255 34.78 -23.82 -28.73
N GLU A 256 33.83 -24.04 -29.64
CA GLU A 256 33.98 -24.87 -30.83
C GLU A 256 34.63 -24.13 -32.01
N GLN A 257 34.94 -22.83 -31.83
CA GLN A 257 35.45 -21.96 -32.88
C GLN A 257 34.58 -22.00 -34.15
N ALA A 258 33.26 -21.85 -33.98
CA ALA A 258 32.31 -21.84 -35.09
C ALA A 258 32.72 -20.83 -36.19
N PRO A 259 32.44 -21.13 -37.48
CA PRO A 259 32.80 -20.26 -38.60
C PRO A 259 32.21 -18.86 -38.48
N ILE A 260 33.01 -17.85 -38.78
CA ILE A 260 32.59 -16.45 -38.87
C ILE A 260 32.18 -16.17 -40.31
N THR A 261 31.01 -15.56 -40.51
CA THR A 261 30.43 -15.34 -41.84
C THR A 261 30.10 -13.87 -42.07
N GLU A 262 29.97 -13.48 -43.35
CA GLU A 262 29.61 -12.10 -43.74
C GLU A 262 28.14 -11.79 -43.42
N ASP A 263 27.25 -12.79 -43.44
CA ASP A 263 25.83 -12.66 -43.12
C ASP A 263 25.47 -13.41 -41.84
N ILE A 264 25.89 -12.84 -40.71
CA ILE A 264 25.55 -13.37 -39.39
C ILE A 264 24.04 -13.46 -39.17
N THR A 265 23.24 -12.56 -39.78
CA THR A 265 21.80 -12.53 -39.57
C THR A 265 21.10 -13.77 -40.15
N ASN A 266 21.60 -14.28 -41.28
CA ASN A 266 21.06 -15.49 -41.89
C ASN A 266 21.67 -16.77 -41.29
N ASP A 267 22.97 -16.77 -41.02
CA ASP A 267 23.67 -17.98 -40.56
C ASP A 267 23.50 -18.24 -39.06
N TYR A 268 23.43 -17.15 -38.27
CA TYR A 268 23.35 -17.15 -36.81
C TYR A 268 22.36 -16.08 -36.31
N PRO A 269 21.05 -16.20 -36.63
CA PRO A 269 20.05 -15.15 -36.44
C PRO A 269 19.92 -14.61 -35.00
N ASN A 270 20.36 -15.40 -34.01
CA ASN A 270 20.26 -15.07 -32.59
C ASN A 270 21.55 -14.45 -32.00
N HIS A 271 22.55 -14.20 -32.84
CA HIS A 271 23.88 -13.76 -32.39
C HIS A 271 24.35 -12.47 -33.07
N VAL A 272 25.28 -11.78 -32.42
CA VAL A 272 26.07 -10.67 -32.96
C VAL A 272 27.56 -10.94 -32.72
N TYR A 273 28.43 -10.29 -33.49
CA TYR A 273 29.87 -10.35 -33.24
C TYR A 273 30.32 -9.21 -32.34
N LEU A 274 31.21 -9.55 -31.40
CA LEU A 274 32.08 -8.57 -30.77
C LEU A 274 33.50 -8.75 -31.30
N CYS A 275 34.13 -7.65 -31.66
CA CYS A 275 35.52 -7.59 -32.07
C CYS A 275 36.38 -6.98 -30.97
N ARG A 276 37.53 -7.59 -30.70
CA ARG A 276 38.53 -7.04 -29.79
C ARG A 276 39.32 -5.93 -30.49
N VAL A 277 39.41 -4.78 -29.83
CA VAL A 277 40.01 -3.55 -30.36
C VAL A 277 41.02 -3.01 -29.36
N GLU A 278 42.23 -2.69 -29.82
CA GLU A 278 43.24 -1.94 -29.05
C GLU A 278 42.68 -0.60 -28.55
N PRO A 279 43.12 -0.10 -27.37
CA PRO A 279 42.72 1.19 -26.85
C PRO A 279 42.71 2.33 -27.87
N TYR A 280 41.53 2.93 -28.03
CA TYR A 280 41.49 4.37 -28.19
C TYR A 280 41.93 4.95 -26.84
N ILE A 281 43.00 5.76 -26.82
CA ILE A 281 43.22 6.68 -25.69
C ILE A 281 41.87 7.39 -25.50
N ARG A 282 41.22 7.20 -24.35
CA ARG A 282 40.05 8.00 -23.94
C ARG A 282 40.49 9.45 -24.02
N VAL A 283 40.20 10.13 -25.11
CA VAL A 283 40.15 11.58 -25.11
C VAL A 283 38.80 11.87 -24.46
N ASP A 284 38.83 12.49 -23.29
CA ASP A 284 37.65 12.82 -22.49
C ASP A 284 36.51 13.32 -23.40
N LEU A 285 35.40 12.60 -23.39
CA LEU A 285 34.23 12.89 -24.22
C LEU A 285 33.51 14.18 -23.82
N ASP A 286 33.95 14.82 -22.73
CA ASP A 286 33.36 16.04 -22.20
C ASP A 286 33.91 17.33 -22.84
N ASP A 287 34.94 17.24 -23.70
CA ASP A 287 35.57 18.42 -24.31
C ASP A 287 35.86 18.27 -25.82
N VAL A 288 34.82 17.97 -26.61
CA VAL A 288 34.92 17.96 -28.08
C VAL A 288 33.83 18.83 -28.72
N ASN A 289 33.96 20.14 -28.56
CA ASN A 289 33.57 21.10 -29.59
C ASN A 289 34.78 21.30 -30.52
N ASP A 290 35.01 20.38 -31.45
CA ASP A 290 35.50 20.66 -32.81
C ASP A 290 35.88 19.35 -33.49
N GLU A 291 35.63 19.33 -34.80
CA GLU A 291 36.11 18.36 -35.75
C GLU A 291 37.54 17.89 -35.42
N MET A 292 37.74 16.60 -35.18
CA MET A 292 39.07 16.01 -35.35
C MET A 292 39.08 14.69 -36.12
N PRO A 293 40.17 14.47 -36.89
CA PRO A 293 40.16 13.70 -38.11
C PRO A 293 41.00 12.44 -37.93
N VAL A 294 40.38 11.28 -38.10
CA VAL A 294 41.12 10.12 -38.58
C VAL A 294 40.44 9.70 -39.88
N PRO A 295 41.05 9.97 -41.05
CA PRO A 295 40.55 9.45 -42.31
C PRO A 295 40.43 7.92 -42.19
N VAL A 296 39.25 7.40 -42.54
CA VAL A 296 38.84 5.99 -42.47
C VAL A 296 39.77 5.02 -43.26
N GLN A 297 40.83 5.51 -43.91
CA GLN A 297 41.42 4.86 -45.07
C GLN A 297 42.80 4.20 -44.92
N ASP A 298 43.53 4.28 -43.80
CA ASP A 298 44.90 3.72 -43.75
C ASP A 298 45.28 2.99 -42.44
N TYR A 299 44.65 1.84 -42.15
CA TYR A 299 45.29 0.79 -41.34
C TYR A 299 45.12 -0.58 -42.02
N TYR A 300 46.06 -0.92 -42.91
CA TYR A 300 46.10 -2.17 -43.67
C TYR A 300 46.59 -3.40 -42.88
N ALA A 301 46.83 -3.27 -41.57
CA ALA A 301 47.18 -4.38 -40.71
C ALA A 301 46.58 -4.13 -39.33
N ASN A 302 45.72 -5.05 -38.87
CA ASN A 302 45.28 -5.10 -37.49
C ASN A 302 46.49 -5.41 -36.58
N PRO A 303 47.03 -4.47 -35.77
CA PRO A 303 48.11 -4.76 -34.82
C PRO A 303 47.56 -5.36 -33.50
N SER A 304 46.23 -5.55 -33.39
CA SER A 304 45.51 -5.67 -32.10
C SER A 304 45.66 -7.02 -31.37
N ILE A 305 46.74 -7.77 -31.56
CA ILE A 305 47.12 -8.87 -30.65
C ILE A 305 48.64 -8.96 -30.43
N ASN A 306 49.38 -7.86 -30.57
CA ASN A 306 50.73 -7.84 -30.02
C ASN A 306 50.84 -6.83 -28.86
N LEU A 307 50.58 -7.34 -27.65
CA LEU A 307 50.71 -6.63 -26.38
C LEU A 307 52.13 -6.05 -26.18
N ASP A 308 53.14 -6.55 -26.90
CA ASP A 308 54.52 -6.03 -26.82
C ASP A 308 54.66 -4.61 -27.40
N HIS A 309 53.70 -4.15 -28.21
CA HIS A 309 53.71 -2.81 -28.79
C HIS A 309 52.84 -1.80 -28.03
N TRP A 310 52.12 -2.23 -27.00
CA TRP A 310 51.28 -1.35 -26.18
C TRP A 310 52.14 -0.63 -25.14
N ASP A 311 51.78 0.61 -24.81
CA ASP A 311 52.40 1.30 -23.68
C ASP A 311 52.03 0.62 -22.35
N GLU A 312 52.85 0.83 -21.32
CA GLU A 312 52.70 0.16 -20.02
C GLU A 312 51.34 0.45 -19.36
N THR A 313 50.77 1.65 -19.55
CA THR A 313 49.47 2.03 -18.98
C THR A 313 48.34 1.26 -19.65
N SER A 314 48.34 1.20 -20.98
CA SER A 314 47.35 0.46 -21.77
C SER A 314 47.39 -1.04 -21.47
N ARG A 315 48.58 -1.60 -21.23
CA ARG A 315 48.73 -3.00 -20.81
C ARG A 315 48.17 -3.25 -19.41
N VAL A 316 48.46 -2.37 -18.46
CA VAL A 316 47.94 -2.47 -17.09
C VAL A 316 46.42 -2.35 -17.08
N LEU A 317 45.84 -1.38 -17.79
CA LEU A 317 44.38 -1.21 -17.91
C LEU A 317 43.71 -2.41 -18.60
N PHE A 318 44.40 -3.03 -19.56
CA PHE A 318 43.93 -4.25 -20.23
C PHE A 318 44.00 -5.49 -19.35
N GLU A 319 45.06 -5.62 -18.54
CA GLU A 319 45.17 -6.67 -17.52
C GLU A 319 44.14 -6.48 -16.39
N GLU A 320 43.72 -5.25 -16.12
CA GLU A 320 42.70 -4.92 -15.11
C GLU A 320 41.27 -5.21 -15.57
N ASP A 321 40.91 -4.99 -16.85
CA ASP A 321 39.57 -5.32 -17.37
C ASP A 321 39.55 -5.66 -18.88
N GLU A 322 39.82 -6.94 -19.22
CA GLU A 322 39.81 -7.43 -20.61
C GLU A 322 38.42 -7.27 -21.30
N ASN A 323 37.32 -7.18 -20.55
CA ASN A 323 35.97 -7.13 -21.12
C ASN A 323 35.63 -5.79 -21.76
N ASP A 324 36.28 -4.71 -21.33
CA ASP A 324 36.05 -3.37 -21.85
C ASP A 324 36.52 -3.16 -23.30
N TRP A 325 37.33 -4.10 -23.81
CA TRP A 325 37.97 -4.03 -25.13
C TRP A 325 37.20 -4.76 -26.25
N TRP A 326 36.04 -5.31 -25.94
CA TRP A 326 35.16 -5.99 -26.91
C TRP A 326 34.04 -5.05 -27.39
N TRP A 327 33.99 -4.79 -28.70
CA TRP A 327 33.07 -3.82 -29.31
C TRP A 327 32.17 -4.49 -30.35
N PRO A 328 30.90 -4.07 -30.51
CA PRO A 328 30.03 -4.58 -31.57
C PRO A 328 30.68 -4.42 -32.95
N CYS A 329 30.60 -5.45 -33.78
CA CYS A 329 31.14 -5.40 -35.13
C CYS A 329 30.37 -6.24 -36.15
N ASP A 330 30.51 -5.86 -37.42
CA ASP A 330 30.07 -6.65 -38.59
C ASP A 330 31.28 -7.16 -39.36
N VAL A 331 31.13 -8.33 -39.97
CA VAL A 331 32.14 -8.91 -40.85
C VAL A 331 31.75 -8.62 -42.29
N MET A 332 32.55 -7.82 -42.99
CA MET A 332 32.31 -7.39 -44.35
C MET A 332 32.93 -8.33 -45.39
N HIS A 333 34.04 -8.98 -45.04
CA HIS A 333 34.73 -9.90 -45.92
C HIS A 333 35.44 -11.01 -45.15
N VAL A 334 35.35 -12.24 -45.65
CA VAL A 334 36.06 -13.42 -45.12
C VAL A 334 37.16 -13.87 -46.09
N ASP A 335 38.43 -13.87 -45.65
CA ASP A 335 39.55 -14.51 -46.35
C ASP A 335 39.81 -15.89 -45.72
N GLU A 336 39.16 -16.92 -46.27
CA GLU A 336 39.24 -18.30 -45.76
C GLU A 336 40.66 -18.89 -45.84
N GLU A 337 41.46 -18.50 -46.84
CA GLU A 337 42.82 -19.03 -47.02
C GLU A 337 43.76 -18.56 -45.91
N ARG A 338 43.55 -17.33 -45.43
CA ARG A 338 44.37 -16.71 -44.38
C ARG A 338 43.72 -16.74 -42.99
N ASN A 339 42.46 -17.14 -42.90
CA ASN A 339 41.63 -17.10 -41.69
C ASN A 339 41.61 -15.70 -41.03
N VAL A 340 41.44 -14.67 -41.88
CA VAL A 340 41.33 -13.27 -41.46
C VAL A 340 40.09 -12.61 -42.05
N TYR A 341 39.64 -11.55 -41.40
CA TYR A 341 38.34 -10.91 -41.64
C TYR A 341 38.50 -9.41 -41.84
N THR A 342 37.68 -8.82 -42.69
CA THR A 342 37.49 -7.36 -42.71
C THR A 342 36.27 -7.03 -41.87
N THR A 343 36.43 -6.22 -40.82
CA THR A 343 35.40 -5.95 -39.81
C THR A 343 35.09 -4.47 -39.67
N ARG A 344 33.81 -4.11 -39.55
CA ARG A 344 33.36 -2.76 -39.16
C ARG A 344 33.01 -2.75 -37.68
N ILE A 345 33.56 -1.82 -36.93
CA ILE A 345 33.40 -1.73 -35.48
C ILE A 345 32.57 -0.49 -35.14
N TYR A 346 31.66 -0.64 -34.19
CA TYR A 346 30.69 0.39 -33.82
C TYR A 346 30.77 0.77 -32.34
N GLU A 347 30.21 1.93 -31.97
CA GLU A 347 30.05 2.37 -30.58
C GLU A 347 29.21 1.37 -29.75
N LYS A 348 29.57 1.18 -28.47
CA LYS A 348 28.81 0.39 -27.47
C LYS A 348 27.49 1.10 -27.10
N LYS A 349 26.57 1.19 -28.05
CA LYS A 349 25.20 1.67 -27.88
C LYS A 349 24.23 0.58 -28.29
N VAL A 350 23.20 0.42 -27.46
CA VAL A 350 22.02 -0.36 -27.80
C VAL A 350 21.02 0.61 -28.42
N PHE A 351 20.49 0.28 -29.59
CA PHE A 351 19.45 1.06 -30.26
C PHE A 351 18.38 0.13 -30.80
N GLU A 352 17.17 0.65 -30.93
CA GLU A 352 16.04 -0.06 -31.52
C GLU A 352 15.97 0.30 -33.01
N ASP A 353 15.89 -0.69 -33.88
CA ASP A 353 15.70 -0.46 -35.32
C ASP A 353 14.24 -0.14 -35.66
N ASP A 354 13.97 0.23 -36.92
CA ASP A 354 12.64 0.60 -37.40
C ASP A 354 11.58 -0.53 -37.27
N ASN A 355 12.01 -1.77 -37.00
CA ASN A 355 11.15 -2.93 -36.78
C ASN A 355 11.00 -3.29 -35.29
N GLY A 356 11.53 -2.48 -34.38
CA GLY A 356 11.46 -2.73 -32.94
C GLY A 356 12.53 -3.69 -32.42
N HIS A 357 13.53 -4.08 -33.22
CA HIS A 357 14.59 -4.97 -32.76
C HIS A 357 15.70 -4.18 -32.08
N LEU A 358 16.06 -4.60 -30.87
CA LEU A 358 17.20 -4.05 -30.16
C LEU A 358 18.50 -4.63 -30.72
N ASN A 359 19.28 -3.75 -31.34
CA ASN A 359 20.57 -4.04 -31.94
C ASN A 359 21.71 -3.37 -31.16
N THR A 360 22.90 -3.91 -31.30
CA THR A 360 24.13 -3.36 -30.74
C THR A 360 24.98 -2.74 -31.83
N GLY A 361 25.57 -1.57 -31.56
CA GLY A 361 26.62 -1.01 -32.41
C GLY A 361 26.25 0.29 -33.10
N GLY A 362 26.19 1.39 -32.35
CA GLY A 362 25.75 2.70 -32.82
C GLY A 362 26.56 3.30 -33.98
N ARG A 363 27.23 4.44 -33.79
CA ARG A 363 28.00 5.06 -34.89
C ARG A 363 29.18 4.15 -35.28
N LEU A 364 29.43 4.00 -36.58
CA LEU A 364 30.63 3.36 -37.10
C LEU A 364 31.88 4.08 -36.57
N ILE A 365 32.72 3.37 -35.83
CA ILE A 365 33.99 3.89 -35.33
C ILE A 365 35.06 3.74 -36.41
N ARG A 366 35.22 2.52 -36.96
CA ARG A 366 36.27 2.21 -37.94
C ARG A 366 36.02 0.91 -38.69
N GLU A 367 36.69 0.76 -39.82
CA GLU A 367 36.82 -0.49 -40.57
C GLU A 367 38.25 -1.03 -40.41
N VAL A 368 38.41 -2.33 -40.16
CA VAL A 368 39.70 -2.98 -39.92
C VAL A 368 39.83 -4.17 -40.85
N THR A 369 40.93 -4.23 -41.60
CA THR A 369 41.27 -5.38 -42.45
C THR A 369 42.23 -6.33 -41.72
N ASN A 370 42.23 -7.59 -42.11
CA ASN A 370 43.07 -8.64 -41.51
C ASN A 370 42.81 -8.91 -40.01
N THR A 371 41.57 -8.77 -39.55
CA THR A 371 41.17 -9.15 -38.19
C THR A 371 41.30 -10.66 -38.02
N PRO A 372 42.02 -11.17 -37.02
CA PRO A 372 42.17 -12.60 -36.79
C PRO A 372 40.95 -13.20 -36.08
N ARG A 373 40.74 -14.52 -36.23
CA ARG A 373 39.58 -15.23 -35.67
C ARG A 373 39.41 -15.09 -34.16
N ASP A 374 40.50 -15.08 -33.40
CA ASP A 374 40.49 -14.98 -31.94
C ASP A 374 40.18 -13.56 -31.43
N ALA A 375 40.21 -12.56 -32.31
CA ALA A 375 39.73 -11.21 -32.04
C ALA A 375 38.23 -11.04 -32.35
N ILE A 376 37.49 -12.10 -32.71
CA ILE A 376 36.05 -12.05 -32.98
C ILE A 376 35.37 -13.12 -32.11
N ARG A 377 34.32 -12.74 -31.38
CA ARG A 377 33.51 -13.68 -30.59
C ARG A 377 32.03 -13.49 -30.85
N PHE A 378 31.30 -14.60 -30.78
CA PHE A 378 29.84 -14.59 -30.73
C PHE A 378 29.38 -14.08 -29.36
N VAL A 379 28.32 -13.28 -29.37
CA VAL A 379 27.48 -13.03 -28.19
C VAL A 379 26.02 -13.15 -28.60
N ASP A 380 25.17 -13.52 -27.66
CA ASP A 380 23.74 -13.57 -27.91
C ASP A 380 23.21 -12.15 -28.16
N ARG A 381 22.27 -12.02 -29.09
CA ARG A 381 21.53 -10.76 -29.27
C ARG A 381 20.78 -10.41 -27.99
N PRO A 382 20.53 -9.11 -27.73
CA PRO A 382 19.66 -8.71 -26.62
C PRO A 382 18.36 -9.51 -26.63
N TYR A 383 17.96 -10.09 -25.50
CA TYR A 383 16.73 -10.90 -25.35
C TYR A 383 16.69 -12.25 -26.09
N HIS A 384 17.81 -12.75 -26.64
CA HIS A 384 17.83 -14.01 -27.42
C HIS A 384 18.52 -15.18 -26.73
N SER A 385 19.15 -14.99 -25.56
CA SER A 385 19.77 -16.09 -24.82
C SER A 385 18.73 -16.95 -24.07
N ASP A 386 19.14 -18.14 -23.62
CA ASP A 386 18.27 -19.09 -22.92
C ASP A 386 17.58 -18.51 -21.67
N GLN A 387 18.14 -17.46 -21.06
CA GLN A 387 17.52 -16.79 -19.90
C GLN A 387 16.22 -16.03 -20.27
N HIS A 388 15.97 -15.80 -21.55
CA HIS A 388 14.78 -15.11 -22.05
C HIS A 388 13.74 -16.09 -22.62
N LEU A 389 13.98 -17.40 -22.51
CA LEU A 389 12.97 -18.39 -22.88
C LEU A 389 11.72 -18.20 -22.02
N LYS A 390 10.58 -17.94 -22.66
CA LYS A 390 9.28 -17.78 -21.99
C LYS A 390 8.91 -18.97 -21.11
N THR A 391 9.31 -20.16 -21.53
CA THR A 391 9.06 -21.42 -20.82
C THR A 391 10.22 -21.83 -19.92
N ALA A 392 11.10 -20.90 -19.50
CA ALA A 392 12.14 -21.21 -18.54
C ALA A 392 11.58 -21.26 -17.11
N PHE A 393 12.06 -22.18 -16.29
CA PHE A 393 11.64 -22.27 -14.89
C PHE A 393 12.09 -21.06 -14.07
N ARG A 394 11.15 -20.45 -13.34
CA ARG A 394 11.35 -19.31 -12.46
C ARG A 394 10.60 -19.57 -11.15
N HIS A 395 11.31 -19.63 -10.03
CA HIS A 395 10.73 -19.85 -8.71
C HIS A 395 11.73 -19.51 -7.58
N GLU A 396 11.28 -18.77 -6.57
CA GLU A 396 12.05 -18.46 -5.36
C GLU A 396 12.32 -19.70 -4.49
N ILE A 397 13.39 -19.67 -3.71
CA ILE A 397 13.71 -20.71 -2.72
C ILE A 397 12.84 -20.49 -1.48
N MET A 398 12.11 -21.50 -0.99
CA MET A 398 11.20 -21.28 0.14
C MET A 398 11.93 -21.15 1.48
N ILE A 399 11.59 -20.12 2.24
CA ILE A 399 11.94 -19.99 3.66
C ILE A 399 10.92 -20.79 4.46
N PRO A 400 11.36 -21.66 5.39
CA PRO A 400 10.44 -22.38 6.28
C PRO A 400 9.59 -21.46 7.16
N ASP A 401 8.33 -21.84 7.38
CA ASP A 401 7.34 -21.13 8.21
C ASP A 401 7.84 -20.83 9.63
N ASP A 402 8.60 -21.76 10.23
CA ASP A 402 9.13 -21.61 11.59
C ASP A 402 10.29 -20.60 11.69
N MET A 403 10.88 -20.25 10.55
CA MET A 403 11.93 -19.24 10.45
C MET A 403 11.41 -17.88 10.00
N PHE A 404 10.36 -17.83 9.18
CA PHE A 404 9.86 -16.60 8.58
C PHE A 404 9.07 -15.77 9.61
N PRO A 405 9.48 -14.52 9.91
CA PRO A 405 8.73 -13.68 10.84
C PRO A 405 7.29 -13.49 10.37
N LEU A 406 6.35 -13.81 11.26
CA LEU A 406 4.94 -13.77 10.92
C LEU A 406 4.55 -12.39 10.39
N HIS A 407 5.03 -11.29 10.98
CA HIS A 407 4.69 -9.92 10.55
C HIS A 407 5.21 -9.45 9.20
N TRP A 408 5.98 -10.27 8.51
CA TRP A 408 6.35 -10.03 7.11
C TRP A 408 5.45 -10.73 6.12
N ARG A 409 4.56 -11.62 6.58
CA ARG A 409 3.60 -12.25 5.69
C ARG A 409 2.50 -11.24 5.36
N ASN A 410 2.12 -11.17 4.08
CA ASN A 410 0.96 -10.43 3.58
C ASN A 410 -0.35 -10.92 4.23
N ASP A 411 -0.42 -12.19 4.62
CA ASP A 411 -1.56 -12.77 5.36
C ASP A 411 -1.45 -12.57 6.88
N TYR A 412 -0.37 -11.95 7.37
CA TYR A 412 -0.24 -11.62 8.77
C TYR A 412 -1.07 -10.40 9.13
N VAL A 413 -2.10 -10.69 9.89
CA VAL A 413 -3.04 -9.68 10.33
C VAL A 413 -2.55 -9.08 11.66
N ASN A 414 -1.63 -8.12 11.60
CA ASN A 414 -1.56 -7.09 12.65
C ASN A 414 -2.94 -6.44 12.67
N GLY A 415 -3.55 -6.19 13.82
CA GLY A 415 -4.90 -5.61 13.80
C GLY A 415 -5.02 -4.19 13.23
N ALA A 416 -3.93 -3.60 12.72
CA ALA A 416 -3.95 -2.45 11.81
C ALA A 416 -4.30 -2.87 10.36
N LEU A 417 -3.82 -4.02 9.91
CA LEU A 417 -4.30 -4.73 8.71
C LEU A 417 -5.68 -5.37 8.94
N LEU A 418 -6.11 -5.69 10.18
CA LEU A 418 -7.54 -5.97 10.46
C LEU A 418 -8.45 -4.74 10.20
N ALA A 419 -7.91 -3.53 10.00
CA ALA A 419 -8.73 -2.40 9.57
C ALA A 419 -8.89 -2.35 8.04
N ASN A 420 -7.88 -2.82 7.28
CA ASN A 420 -7.84 -2.68 5.82
C ASN A 420 -8.06 -4.01 5.05
N SER A 421 -7.82 -5.18 5.65
CA SER A 421 -7.98 -6.50 5.03
C SER A 421 -9.37 -7.11 5.23
N TRP A 422 -10.20 -6.56 6.13
CA TRP A 422 -11.64 -6.91 6.21
C TRP A 422 -12.47 -6.31 5.06
N LEU A 423 -11.84 -5.52 4.19
CA LEU A 423 -12.48 -4.92 3.03
C LEU A 423 -12.48 -5.81 1.78
N LYS A 424 -11.68 -6.90 1.72
CA LYS A 424 -11.57 -7.69 0.48
C LYS A 424 -12.12 -9.12 0.53
N ASP A 425 -11.68 -10.03 1.40
CA ASP A 425 -11.84 -11.46 1.04
C ASP A 425 -12.52 -12.38 2.06
N ASN A 426 -13.53 -11.92 2.80
CA ASN A 426 -14.42 -12.84 3.54
C ASN A 426 -15.85 -12.29 3.64
N TRP A 427 -16.44 -11.89 2.51
CA TRP A 427 -17.91 -11.78 2.43
C TRP A 427 -18.54 -13.16 2.26
N ASP A 428 -18.15 -14.07 3.15
CA ASP A 428 -18.82 -15.34 3.33
C ASP A 428 -20.20 -15.02 3.91
N GLU A 429 -21.25 -15.45 3.22
CA GLU A 429 -22.63 -15.35 3.66
C GLU A 429 -22.80 -16.10 4.99
N LYS A 430 -22.51 -15.41 6.11
CA LYS A 430 -23.15 -15.73 7.36
C LYS A 430 -24.66 -15.70 7.12
N SER A 431 -25.32 -16.80 7.51
CA SER A 431 -26.67 -17.14 7.05
C SER A 431 -27.63 -15.95 7.22
N ALA A 432 -28.52 -15.74 6.24
CA ALA A 432 -29.61 -14.77 6.34
C ALA A 432 -30.35 -14.87 7.69
N GLU A 433 -30.37 -16.08 8.27
CA GLU A 433 -30.87 -16.38 9.61
C GLU A 433 -30.17 -15.57 10.72
N GLN A 434 -28.84 -15.39 10.72
CA GLN A 434 -28.16 -14.58 11.74
C GLN A 434 -28.51 -13.09 11.65
N LYS A 435 -28.64 -12.56 10.42
CA LYS A 435 -29.09 -11.18 10.18
C LYS A 435 -30.55 -11.00 10.64
N GLU A 436 -31.40 -11.97 10.35
CA GLU A 436 -32.81 -11.99 10.78
C GLU A 436 -32.93 -12.09 12.31
N GLN A 437 -32.14 -12.95 12.95
CA GLN A 437 -32.10 -13.07 14.42
C GLN A 437 -31.62 -11.78 15.07
N HIS A 438 -30.57 -11.13 14.55
CA HIS A 438 -30.10 -9.86 15.08
C HIS A 438 -31.14 -8.73 14.89
N THR A 439 -31.79 -8.68 13.74
CA THR A 439 -32.92 -7.77 13.49
C THR A 439 -34.02 -7.95 14.52
N GLN A 440 -34.37 -9.20 14.79
CA GLN A 440 -35.40 -9.53 15.75
C GLN A 440 -34.99 -9.09 17.16
N LYS A 441 -33.74 -9.32 17.58
CA LYS A 441 -33.19 -8.80 18.85
C LYS A 441 -33.34 -7.28 18.94
N LEU A 442 -33.00 -6.54 17.88
CA LEU A 442 -33.13 -5.07 17.86
C LEU A 442 -34.59 -4.60 17.98
N ARG A 443 -35.53 -5.30 17.32
CA ARG A 443 -36.98 -5.03 17.38
C ARG A 443 -37.55 -5.31 18.78
N GLU A 444 -37.11 -6.38 19.43
CA GLU A 444 -37.59 -6.83 20.74
C GLU A 444 -36.99 -6.05 21.91
N ALA A 445 -35.77 -5.51 21.75
CA ALA A 445 -35.11 -4.72 22.77
C ALA A 445 -35.92 -3.46 23.13
N LYS A 446 -35.60 -2.85 24.28
CA LYS A 446 -36.05 -1.47 24.57
C LYS A 446 -35.34 -0.48 23.67
N CYS A 447 -34.04 -0.70 23.46
CA CYS A 447 -33.20 0.03 22.54
C CYS A 447 -32.05 -0.86 22.05
N GLY A 448 -31.77 -0.84 20.74
CA GLY A 448 -30.62 -1.56 20.18
C GLY A 448 -29.29 -0.81 20.32
N LEU A 449 -29.33 0.53 20.29
CA LEU A 449 -28.15 1.39 20.38
C LEU A 449 -28.43 2.62 21.25
N TYR A 450 -27.59 2.83 22.25
CA TYR A 450 -27.65 3.96 23.17
C TYR A 450 -26.57 4.99 22.87
N TYR A 451 -26.91 6.27 22.95
CA TYR A 451 -25.97 7.38 22.93
C TYR A 451 -25.79 7.94 24.35
N ALA A 452 -24.64 7.69 24.95
CA ALA A 452 -24.38 7.94 26.37
C ALA A 452 -22.98 8.52 26.58
N PRO A 453 -22.64 9.10 27.76
CA PRO A 453 -21.26 9.53 28.06
C PRO A 453 -20.25 8.40 27.79
N SER A 454 -19.23 8.70 26.99
CA SER A 454 -18.23 7.71 26.54
C SER A 454 -17.35 7.23 27.70
N THR A 455 -16.79 6.02 27.56
CA THR A 455 -15.77 5.48 28.45
C THR A 455 -14.42 6.16 28.26
N ILE A 456 -14.19 6.79 27.10
CA ILE A 456 -12.97 7.57 26.86
C ILE A 456 -13.09 8.90 27.62
N PRO A 457 -12.19 9.19 28.58
CA PRO A 457 -12.26 10.43 29.35
C PRO A 457 -12.24 11.68 28.46
N ASN A 458 -13.16 12.61 28.72
CA ASN A 458 -13.28 13.90 28.01
C ASN A 458 -13.60 13.82 26.50
N SER A 459 -13.95 12.65 25.97
CA SER A 459 -14.36 12.49 24.55
C SER A 459 -15.82 12.91 24.30
N GLY A 460 -16.61 13.15 25.35
CA GLY A 460 -18.01 13.49 25.24
C GLY A 460 -18.91 12.26 25.36
N LYS A 461 -19.73 12.01 24.36
CA LYS A 461 -20.65 10.86 24.30
C LYS A 461 -20.20 9.88 23.21
N GLY A 462 -20.55 8.61 23.37
CA GLY A 462 -20.28 7.54 22.43
C GLY A 462 -21.49 6.63 22.26
N LEU A 463 -21.39 5.67 21.35
CA LEU A 463 -22.43 4.69 21.03
C LEU A 463 -22.22 3.40 21.81
N TYR A 464 -23.29 2.85 22.37
CA TYR A 464 -23.26 1.61 23.15
C TYR A 464 -24.24 0.59 22.58
N ALA A 465 -23.80 -0.66 22.50
CA ALA A 465 -24.66 -1.78 22.13
C ALA A 465 -25.70 -2.01 23.25
N GLY A 466 -26.99 -1.99 22.91
CA GLY A 466 -28.10 -2.34 23.81
C GLY A 466 -28.49 -3.82 23.78
N VAL A 467 -27.94 -4.57 22.83
CA VAL A 467 -28.08 -6.02 22.67
C VAL A 467 -26.74 -6.61 22.30
N ASP A 468 -26.56 -7.93 22.48
CA ASP A 468 -25.39 -8.62 21.96
C ASP A 468 -25.40 -8.62 20.43
N ILE A 469 -24.28 -8.18 19.85
CA ILE A 469 -24.04 -8.10 18.41
C ILE A 469 -23.00 -9.15 18.07
N ASP A 470 -23.36 -10.12 17.24
CA ASP A 470 -22.41 -11.16 16.83
C ASP A 470 -21.28 -10.55 15.99
N SER A 471 -20.18 -11.28 15.77
CA SER A 471 -19.14 -10.83 14.83
C SER A 471 -19.64 -10.89 13.39
N GLN A 472 -19.20 -9.95 12.54
CA GLN A 472 -19.49 -9.91 11.10
C GLN A 472 -20.95 -9.65 10.74
N ILE A 473 -21.65 -8.85 11.55
CA ILE A 473 -23.00 -8.39 11.23
C ILE A 473 -23.07 -6.87 11.33
N GLU A 474 -24.04 -6.27 10.64
CA GLU A 474 -24.29 -4.84 10.72
C GLU A 474 -24.71 -4.47 12.14
N VAL A 475 -24.05 -3.46 12.71
CA VAL A 475 -24.33 -2.96 14.07
C VAL A 475 -25.75 -2.36 14.17
N GLU A 476 -26.24 -1.75 13.10
CA GLU A 476 -27.51 -1.00 13.09
C GLU A 476 -28.69 -1.75 12.47
N SER A 477 -28.42 -2.74 11.60
CA SER A 477 -29.37 -3.62 10.87
C SER A 477 -30.56 -2.94 10.17
N TRP A 478 -30.72 -3.23 8.86
CA TRP A 478 -31.72 -2.72 7.90
C TRP A 478 -31.45 -1.31 7.41
N VAL A 479 -30.87 -1.28 6.20
CA VAL A 479 -30.50 -0.13 5.37
C VAL A 479 -29.68 0.91 6.12
N PRO A 480 -28.40 1.06 5.79
CA PRO A 480 -27.51 1.82 6.65
C PRO A 480 -27.65 3.34 6.49
N PRO A 481 -26.95 4.13 7.31
CA PRO A 481 -27.01 5.58 7.30
C PRO A 481 -26.80 6.19 5.92
N ILE A 482 -27.41 7.36 5.75
CA ILE A 482 -27.24 8.20 4.56
C ILE A 482 -25.85 8.82 4.62
N VAL A 483 -25.06 8.61 3.58
CA VAL A 483 -23.83 9.36 3.35
C VAL A 483 -24.16 10.57 2.52
N ILE A 484 -23.66 11.74 2.93
CA ILE A 484 -23.94 13.00 2.24
C ILE A 484 -22.63 13.56 1.71
N PRO A 485 -22.45 13.60 0.37
CA PRO A 485 -21.31 14.25 -0.26
C PRO A 485 -21.20 15.73 0.11
N ASP A 486 -19.97 16.18 0.39
CA ASP A 486 -19.54 17.58 0.41
C ASP A 486 -18.48 17.76 -0.67
N VAL A 487 -18.95 18.23 -1.83
CA VAL A 487 -18.14 18.54 -3.01
C VAL A 487 -17.59 19.97 -2.92
N ASP A 488 -16.54 20.30 -3.67
CA ASP A 488 -15.87 21.62 -3.57
C ASP A 488 -15.36 21.95 -2.15
N TRP A 489 -14.84 20.94 -1.44
CA TRP A 489 -14.39 21.03 -0.04
C TRP A 489 -13.45 22.22 0.23
N ASN A 490 -12.49 22.45 -0.68
CA ASN A 490 -11.35 23.37 -0.51
C ASN A 490 -11.58 24.80 -1.03
N VAL A 491 -12.81 25.19 -1.38
CA VAL A 491 -13.03 26.46 -2.08
C VAL A 491 -13.27 27.64 -1.10
N THR A 492 -12.14 28.25 -0.73
CA THR A 492 -11.85 29.62 -0.24
C THR A 492 -11.42 29.80 1.22
N ASP A 493 -10.22 30.39 1.38
CA ASP A 493 -9.62 30.92 2.62
C ASP A 493 -10.51 31.94 3.36
N ASP A 494 -11.58 32.42 2.72
CA ASP A 494 -12.57 33.37 3.26
C ASP A 494 -13.90 32.72 3.69
N THR A 495 -14.04 31.39 3.60
CA THR A 495 -15.28 30.72 4.03
C THR A 495 -15.46 30.77 5.55
N PRO A 496 -16.66 31.08 6.05
CA PRO A 496 -16.94 31.02 7.48
C PRO A 496 -16.74 29.58 7.98
N ARG A 497 -16.00 29.46 9.08
CA ARG A 497 -15.81 28.23 9.86
C ARG A 497 -17.07 27.36 9.90
N TRP A 498 -16.94 26.10 9.50
CA TRP A 498 -17.96 25.06 9.64
C TRP A 498 -17.49 24.02 10.65
N ASP A 499 -18.33 23.70 11.63
CA ASP A 499 -17.98 22.74 12.69
C ASP A 499 -18.06 21.28 12.22
N GLY A 500 -18.60 21.00 11.02
CA GLY A 500 -18.65 19.65 10.46
C GLY A 500 -17.35 19.18 9.81
N SER A 501 -16.33 20.04 9.72
CA SER A 501 -15.04 19.62 9.15
C SER A 501 -14.23 18.64 9.98
N ASP A 502 -14.53 18.53 11.27
CA ASP A 502 -13.97 17.47 12.10
C ASP A 502 -14.78 16.17 12.03
N TYR A 503 -15.83 16.11 11.19
CA TYR A 503 -16.74 14.97 11.03
C TYR A 503 -16.77 14.40 9.60
N THR A 504 -15.88 14.89 8.72
CA THR A 504 -15.83 14.45 7.34
C THR A 504 -14.90 13.26 7.14
N TRP A 505 -15.25 12.44 6.17
CA TRP A 505 -14.46 11.31 5.71
C TRP A 505 -13.98 11.56 4.28
N GLU A 506 -12.86 10.93 3.93
CA GLU A 506 -12.31 10.97 2.57
C GLU A 506 -13.31 10.35 1.58
N GLY A 507 -13.55 11.02 0.45
CA GLY A 507 -14.48 10.57 -0.58
C GLY A 507 -14.21 9.12 -1.04
N ALA A 508 -12.93 8.81 -1.25
CA ALA A 508 -12.41 7.50 -1.66
C ALA A 508 -12.80 6.34 -0.73
N ALA A 509 -12.96 6.60 0.57
CA ALA A 509 -13.34 5.55 1.53
C ALA A 509 -14.79 5.08 1.33
N TYR A 510 -15.60 5.83 0.56
CA TYR A 510 -17.02 5.60 0.40
C TYR A 510 -17.50 5.68 -1.06
N GLY A 511 -16.64 5.78 -2.08
CA GLY A 511 -17.09 5.84 -3.48
C GLY A 511 -17.66 7.20 -3.90
N VAL A 512 -17.43 8.25 -3.11
CA VAL A 512 -17.91 9.63 -3.38
C VAL A 512 -16.89 10.43 -4.21
N GLU A 513 -15.69 9.90 -4.42
CA GLU A 513 -14.62 10.47 -5.25
C GLU A 513 -15.06 10.79 -6.69
N PHE A 514 -16.12 10.15 -7.17
CA PHE A 514 -16.69 10.39 -8.50
C PHE A 514 -17.59 11.63 -8.59
N GLU A 515 -18.01 12.21 -7.46
CA GLU A 515 -18.80 13.46 -7.45
C GLU A 515 -17.92 14.71 -7.66
N ASP A 516 -16.67 14.66 -7.20
CA ASP A 516 -15.63 15.66 -7.48
C ASP A 516 -14.25 14.96 -7.37
N PRO A 517 -13.54 14.76 -8.50
CA PRO A 517 -12.28 14.02 -8.54
C PRO A 517 -11.11 14.77 -7.87
N ASN A 518 -11.27 16.07 -7.57
CA ASN A 518 -10.20 16.89 -7.02
C ASN A 518 -10.35 17.11 -5.50
N ASP A 519 -11.58 17.24 -4.98
CA ASP A 519 -11.81 17.71 -3.61
C ASP A 519 -13.17 17.24 -3.01
N SER A 520 -13.56 15.97 -3.16
CA SER A 520 -14.76 15.44 -2.48
C SER A 520 -14.47 14.90 -1.08
N GLN A 521 -15.29 15.32 -0.13
CA GLN A 521 -15.41 14.73 1.21
C GLN A 521 -16.86 14.30 1.43
N LEU A 522 -17.15 13.67 2.56
CA LEU A 522 -18.52 13.31 2.91
C LEU A 522 -18.77 13.31 4.41
N LEU A 523 -20.05 13.36 4.77
CA LEU A 523 -20.52 13.07 6.11
C LEU A 523 -21.12 11.66 6.17
N ALA A 524 -20.48 10.78 6.93
CA ALA A 524 -21.02 9.46 7.28
C ALA A 524 -21.93 9.60 8.51
N VAL A 525 -23.16 10.04 8.30
CA VAL A 525 -24.12 10.38 9.37
C VAL A 525 -24.39 9.18 10.27
N ASP A 526 -24.81 9.42 11.51
CA ASP A 526 -25.06 8.40 12.53
C ASP A 526 -23.75 7.81 13.08
N MET A 527 -23.48 6.51 12.94
CA MET A 527 -22.27 5.89 13.49
C MET A 527 -20.96 6.57 13.07
N GLY A 528 -20.82 7.00 11.82
CA GLY A 528 -19.59 7.65 11.33
C GLY A 528 -19.33 9.03 11.94
N MET A 529 -20.34 9.64 12.57
CA MET A 529 -20.23 10.93 13.28
C MET A 529 -20.36 10.79 14.81
N MET A 530 -20.85 9.67 15.31
CA MET A 530 -21.19 9.47 16.73
C MET A 530 -20.32 8.45 17.46
N ALA A 531 -19.73 7.49 16.75
CA ALA A 531 -18.82 6.53 17.35
C ALA A 531 -17.44 7.17 17.58
N ASN A 532 -16.83 6.86 18.72
CA ASN A 532 -15.48 7.30 19.03
C ASN A 532 -14.45 6.34 18.44
N PHE A 533 -13.20 6.77 18.34
CA PHE A 533 -12.07 5.89 18.04
C PHE A 533 -11.23 5.63 19.27
N HIS A 534 -11.08 4.35 19.61
CA HIS A 534 -10.13 3.87 20.59
C HIS A 534 -9.09 2.99 19.89
N PRO A 535 -7.81 3.43 19.76
CA PRO A 535 -6.77 2.70 19.03
C PRO A 535 -6.59 1.23 19.40
N GLY A 536 -6.84 0.88 20.67
CA GLY A 536 -6.77 -0.51 21.16
C GLY A 536 -8.08 -1.31 21.14
N LEU A 537 -9.24 -0.71 20.79
CA LEU A 537 -10.56 -1.34 20.99
C LEU A 537 -11.53 -1.22 19.81
N VAL A 538 -11.05 -0.86 18.61
CA VAL A 538 -11.88 -0.88 17.39
C VAL A 538 -12.64 -2.20 17.29
N ASN A 539 -13.96 -2.13 17.33
CA ASN A 539 -14.85 -3.29 17.34
C ASN A 539 -15.91 -3.25 16.21
N ALA A 540 -15.96 -2.16 15.45
CA ALA A 540 -16.71 -2.06 14.21
C ALA A 540 -15.87 -1.36 13.12
N TYR A 541 -16.10 -1.73 11.86
CA TYR A 541 -15.41 -1.18 10.70
C TYR A 541 -16.43 -0.81 9.61
N LEU A 542 -15.98 -0.01 8.64
CA LEU A 542 -16.81 0.44 7.54
C LEU A 542 -17.09 -0.73 6.57
N GLY A 543 -18.37 -1.01 6.34
CA GLY A 543 -18.83 -1.90 5.27
C GLY A 543 -18.88 -1.19 3.91
N PRO A 544 -19.06 -1.94 2.82
CA PRO A 544 -19.04 -1.40 1.47
C PRO A 544 -20.17 -0.38 1.24
N THR A 545 -19.86 0.66 0.49
CA THR A 545 -20.85 1.60 -0.07
C THR A 545 -21.62 0.98 -1.22
N HIS A 546 -22.90 1.34 -1.33
CA HIS A 546 -23.64 1.22 -2.58
C HIS A 546 -24.10 2.59 -3.06
N PHE A 547 -23.72 2.95 -4.30
CA PHE A 547 -24.43 4.00 -5.03
C PHE A 547 -25.77 3.39 -5.50
N ASN A 548 -26.87 3.89 -4.95
CA ASN A 548 -28.20 3.32 -5.16
C ASN A 548 -29.23 4.41 -5.44
N PRO A 549 -29.26 4.96 -6.66
CA PRO A 549 -30.19 6.01 -7.02
C PRO A 549 -31.63 5.48 -7.03
N LEU A 550 -32.48 6.03 -6.17
CA LEU A 550 -33.90 5.65 -6.08
C LEU A 550 -34.78 6.37 -7.11
N LEU A 551 -34.31 7.51 -7.63
CA LEU A 551 -35.07 8.45 -8.45
C LEU A 551 -34.37 8.68 -9.80
N ASP A 552 -35.15 8.79 -10.88
CA ASP A 552 -34.62 9.06 -12.22
C ASP A 552 -34.70 10.56 -12.54
N ARG A 553 -33.55 11.19 -12.83
CA ARG A 553 -33.45 12.63 -13.16
C ARG A 553 -34.28 13.09 -14.37
N ASN A 554 -34.71 12.17 -15.22
CA ASN A 554 -35.53 12.49 -16.40
C ASN A 554 -37.02 12.57 -16.09
N VAL A 555 -37.50 11.92 -15.05
CA VAL A 555 -38.95 11.78 -14.77
C VAL A 555 -39.34 12.09 -13.34
N ASP A 556 -38.40 12.01 -12.40
CA ASP A 556 -38.62 12.27 -10.98
C ASP A 556 -37.99 13.62 -10.59
N PRO A 557 -38.80 14.67 -10.30
CA PRO A 557 -38.29 15.98 -9.88
C PRO A 557 -37.51 15.95 -8.55
N GLY A 558 -37.58 14.86 -7.79
CA GLY A 558 -36.79 14.67 -6.57
C GLY A 558 -35.37 14.16 -6.78
N ALA A 559 -34.99 13.77 -8.01
CA ALA A 559 -33.62 13.37 -8.29
C ALA A 559 -32.65 14.54 -7.99
N GLY A 560 -31.56 14.23 -7.27
CA GLY A 560 -30.61 15.24 -6.78
C GLY A 560 -31.09 16.09 -5.59
N ALA A 561 -32.28 15.81 -5.02
CA ALA A 561 -32.75 16.46 -3.80
C ALA A 561 -32.36 15.71 -2.51
N SER A 562 -31.98 14.44 -2.64
CA SER A 562 -31.47 13.56 -1.59
C SER A 562 -30.22 12.84 -2.07
N SER A 563 -29.41 12.34 -1.14
CA SER A 563 -28.21 11.56 -1.49
C SER A 563 -28.56 10.20 -2.09
N ASP A 564 -27.88 9.85 -3.18
CA ASP A 564 -27.89 8.53 -3.82
C ASP A 564 -26.91 7.56 -3.13
N TYR A 565 -26.09 8.07 -2.21
CA TYR A 565 -25.19 7.27 -1.35
C TYR A 565 -25.94 6.79 -0.11
N ALA A 566 -26.60 5.65 -0.26
CA ALA A 566 -27.29 4.95 0.82
C ALA A 566 -26.86 3.48 0.80
N GLY A 567 -26.48 2.92 1.94
CA GLY A 567 -25.92 1.55 1.93
C GLY A 567 -24.74 1.27 2.85
N HIS A 568 -24.27 2.23 3.64
CA HIS A 568 -23.02 2.13 4.41
C HIS A 568 -23.19 1.59 5.83
N SER A 569 -23.12 0.27 6.05
CA SER A 569 -23.22 -0.28 7.41
C SER A 569 -21.87 -0.32 8.08
N PHE A 570 -21.83 -0.04 9.38
CA PHE A 570 -20.71 -0.46 10.20
C PHE A 570 -20.92 -1.92 10.58
N ILE A 571 -19.93 -2.73 10.26
CA ILE A 571 -19.93 -4.17 10.51
C ILE A 571 -19.09 -4.43 11.75
N SER A 572 -19.61 -5.24 12.67
CA SER A 572 -18.85 -5.68 13.84
C SER A 572 -17.66 -6.54 13.41
N ASN A 573 -16.44 -6.21 13.82
CA ASN A 573 -15.27 -7.08 13.54
C ASN A 573 -15.14 -8.25 14.53
N ARG A 574 -15.94 -8.22 15.59
CA ARG A 574 -15.97 -9.18 16.69
C ARG A 574 -17.33 -9.12 17.38
N GLU A 575 -17.60 -10.08 18.25
CA GLU A 575 -18.77 -10.02 19.12
C GLU A 575 -18.70 -8.78 20.04
N ILE A 576 -19.78 -8.01 20.09
CA ILE A 576 -19.93 -6.83 20.94
C ILE A 576 -21.05 -7.14 21.94
N ALA A 577 -20.65 -7.39 23.19
CA ALA A 577 -21.62 -7.64 24.26
C ALA A 577 -22.45 -6.39 24.54
N ALA A 578 -23.71 -6.58 24.93
CA ALA A 578 -24.57 -5.51 25.40
C ALA A 578 -23.88 -4.72 26.52
N GLY A 579 -23.87 -3.40 26.40
CA GLY A 579 -23.21 -2.50 27.35
C GLY A 579 -21.83 -2.03 26.89
N THR A 580 -21.28 -2.63 25.84
CA THR A 580 -19.97 -2.27 25.28
C THR A 580 -20.09 -1.04 24.39
N GLU A 581 -19.15 -0.10 24.52
CA GLU A 581 -19.05 1.04 23.60
C GLU A 581 -18.57 0.56 22.23
N VAL A 582 -19.19 1.08 21.16
CA VAL A 582 -18.82 0.81 19.78
C VAL A 582 -17.76 1.80 19.36
N PHE A 583 -16.61 1.27 18.94
CA PHE A 583 -15.45 2.03 18.48
C PHE A 583 -15.16 1.71 17.02
N ILE A 584 -15.03 2.77 16.22
CA ILE A 584 -14.66 2.71 14.80
C ILE A 584 -13.25 3.26 14.60
N SER A 585 -12.61 2.96 13.46
CA SER A 585 -11.32 3.54 13.11
C SER A 585 -11.48 4.69 12.12
N TYR A 586 -10.94 5.86 12.47
CA TYR A 586 -10.73 6.98 11.54
C TYR A 586 -9.23 7.34 11.44
N GLY A 587 -8.34 6.39 11.75
CA GLY A 587 -6.89 6.53 11.59
C GLY A 587 -6.17 7.18 12.78
N GLU A 588 -5.02 6.62 13.19
CA GLU A 588 -4.22 7.15 14.31
C GLU A 588 -3.54 8.48 14.01
N THR A 589 -3.33 8.77 12.72
CA THR A 589 -2.85 10.05 12.21
C THR A 589 -3.70 11.22 12.71
N TRP A 590 -5.00 10.99 12.93
CA TRP A 590 -5.93 11.96 13.52
C TRP A 590 -5.44 12.53 14.86
N PHE A 591 -4.85 11.68 15.71
CA PHE A 591 -4.34 12.06 17.04
C PHE A 591 -2.95 12.70 16.97
N THR A 592 -2.12 12.33 15.99
CA THR A 592 -0.73 12.82 15.89
C THR A 592 -0.65 14.21 15.25
N PHE A 593 -1.51 14.51 14.26
CA PHE A 593 -1.55 15.81 13.59
C PHE A 593 -2.18 16.93 14.43
N ARG A 594 -3.01 16.61 15.43
CA ARG A 594 -3.67 17.60 16.31
C ARG A 594 -2.90 17.77 17.61
N LYS A 595 -2.19 18.91 17.77
CA LYS A 595 -1.37 19.22 18.95
C LYS A 595 -2.08 18.98 20.29
N GLN A 596 -3.37 19.31 20.39
CA GLN A 596 -4.17 19.13 21.60
C GLN A 596 -4.51 17.66 21.94
N LEU A 597 -4.35 16.74 20.99
CA LEU A 597 -4.63 15.31 21.15
C LEU A 597 -3.36 14.44 21.20
N GLN A 598 -2.17 15.04 21.14
CA GLN A 598 -0.89 14.31 21.17
C GLN A 598 -0.63 13.55 22.48
N GLY A 599 -1.46 13.72 23.52
CA GLY A 599 -1.40 12.92 24.76
C GLY A 599 -2.22 11.63 24.72
N VAL A 600 -3.04 11.42 23.68
CA VAL A 600 -3.89 10.23 23.56
C VAL A 600 -3.02 9.01 23.22
N PRO A 601 -3.15 7.88 23.97
CA PRO A 601 -2.41 6.66 23.67
C PRO A 601 -2.77 6.06 22.31
N LEU A 602 -1.75 5.65 21.56
CA LEU A 602 -1.89 4.93 20.30
C LEU A 602 -1.82 3.42 20.52
N ARG A 603 -2.13 2.63 19.49
CA ARG A 603 -2.10 1.16 19.54
C ARG A 603 -0.77 0.62 20.06
N ASN A 604 0.35 1.19 19.61
CA ASN A 604 1.68 0.78 20.07
C ASN A 604 1.88 1.01 21.57
N ASN A 605 1.27 2.06 22.14
CA ASN A 605 1.33 2.32 23.57
C ASN A 605 0.55 1.27 24.38
N TYR A 606 -0.61 0.83 23.90
CA TYR A 606 -1.36 -0.28 24.51
C TYR A 606 -0.59 -1.61 24.39
N ASN A 607 0.08 -1.87 23.26
CA ASN A 607 0.91 -3.05 23.07
C ASN A 607 2.11 -3.06 24.04
N GLU A 608 2.80 -1.93 24.18
CA GLU A 608 3.89 -1.78 25.15
C GLU A 608 3.38 -1.96 26.58
N ALA A 609 2.23 -1.38 26.92
CA ALA A 609 1.59 -1.55 28.22
C ALA A 609 1.20 -3.00 28.51
N ASN A 610 0.76 -3.77 27.51
CA ASN A 610 0.49 -5.20 27.63
C ASN A 610 1.77 -5.99 27.97
N VAL A 611 2.87 -5.71 27.26
CA VAL A 611 4.18 -6.35 27.51
C VAL A 611 4.67 -6.03 28.92
N ILE A 612 4.55 -4.78 29.36
CA ILE A 612 4.92 -4.35 30.72
C ILE A 612 4.04 -5.06 31.76
N SER A 613 2.73 -5.15 31.55
CA SER A 613 1.80 -5.82 32.46
C SER A 613 2.10 -7.32 32.58
N ALA A 614 2.33 -8.01 31.47
CA ALA A 614 2.70 -9.43 31.46
C ALA A 614 4.06 -9.67 32.14
N SER A 615 5.05 -8.81 31.86
CA SER A 615 6.37 -8.87 32.49
C SER A 615 6.27 -8.67 34.01
N THR A 616 5.42 -7.72 34.43
CA THR A 616 5.16 -7.44 35.84
C THR A 616 4.61 -8.67 36.56
N ILE A 617 3.64 -9.36 35.97
CA ILE A 617 3.07 -10.58 36.55
C ILE A 617 4.12 -11.70 36.64
N SER A 618 4.97 -11.84 35.62
CA SER A 618 6.03 -12.85 35.62
C SER A 618 7.04 -12.66 36.77
N LEU A 619 7.26 -11.42 37.24
CA LEU A 619 8.07 -11.13 38.43
C LEU A 619 7.47 -11.71 39.72
N PHE A 620 6.17 -11.92 39.77
CA PHE A 620 5.47 -12.48 40.92
C PHE A 620 5.19 -13.99 40.80
N THR A 621 5.01 -14.51 39.58
CA THR A 621 4.53 -15.89 39.35
C THR A 621 5.59 -16.85 38.79
N GLY A 622 6.75 -16.35 38.34
CA GLY A 622 7.80 -17.18 37.76
C GLY A 622 8.57 -18.06 38.77
N PRO A 623 9.34 -19.07 38.31
CA PRO A 623 10.16 -19.95 39.17
C PRO A 623 11.23 -19.23 40.00
N LYS A 624 11.58 -17.99 39.61
CA LYS A 624 12.48 -17.07 40.31
C LYS A 624 11.75 -15.80 40.81
N GLY A 625 10.42 -15.83 40.85
CA GLY A 625 9.60 -14.69 41.24
C GLY A 625 9.84 -14.25 42.69
N ILE A 626 9.55 -12.98 42.99
CA ILE A 626 9.74 -12.43 44.34
C ILE A 626 8.69 -13.05 45.27
N GLN A 627 9.11 -13.99 46.11
CA GLN A 627 8.23 -14.61 47.11
C GLN A 627 8.16 -13.77 48.39
N GLY A 628 6.95 -13.63 48.94
CA GLY A 628 6.74 -13.06 50.28
C GLY A 628 6.58 -11.54 50.35
N LEU A 629 6.27 -10.86 49.25
CA LEU A 629 5.88 -9.44 49.29
C LEU A 629 4.52 -9.30 49.99
N ASP A 630 4.46 -8.42 51.00
CA ASP A 630 3.21 -7.97 51.58
C ASP A 630 2.53 -6.93 50.66
N LYS A 631 1.33 -6.46 51.04
CA LYS A 631 0.58 -5.47 50.25
C LYS A 631 1.41 -4.20 49.95
N ASN A 632 2.25 -3.75 50.89
CA ASN A 632 3.08 -2.57 50.72
C ASN A 632 4.22 -2.82 49.71
N GLY A 633 4.78 -4.03 49.69
CA GLY A 633 5.77 -4.45 48.72
C GLY A 633 5.22 -4.51 47.28
N ILE A 634 3.98 -4.96 47.11
CA ILE A 634 3.30 -4.93 45.80
C ILE A 634 3.04 -3.49 45.34
N GLU A 635 2.53 -2.63 46.23
CA GLU A 635 2.30 -1.21 45.94
C GLU A 635 3.60 -0.47 45.57
N ALA A 636 4.74 -0.81 46.19
CA ALA A 636 6.04 -0.25 45.84
C ALA A 636 6.51 -0.64 44.43
N VAL A 637 6.25 -1.87 43.99
CA VAL A 637 6.58 -2.31 42.61
C VAL A 637 5.74 -1.54 41.58
N PHE A 638 4.45 -1.33 41.84
CA PHE A 638 3.60 -0.52 40.97
C PHE A 638 4.03 0.95 40.93
N ALA A 639 4.50 1.52 42.05
CA ALA A 639 5.05 2.87 42.07
C ALA A 639 6.33 2.97 41.21
N VAL A 640 7.24 2.00 41.34
CA VAL A 640 8.48 1.96 40.53
C VAL A 640 8.19 1.78 39.04
N LEU A 641 7.23 0.91 38.68
CA LEU A 641 6.84 0.75 37.27
C LEU A 641 6.40 2.07 36.65
N LYS A 642 5.62 2.88 37.37
CA LYS A 642 5.17 4.20 36.89
C LYS A 642 6.31 5.22 36.75
N ASP A 643 7.33 5.14 37.59
CA ASP A 643 8.48 6.06 37.57
C ASP A 643 9.53 5.70 36.50
N VAL A 644 9.55 4.46 36.01
CA VAL A 644 10.57 3.95 35.08
C VAL A 644 10.14 4.03 33.61
N ILE A 645 8.85 4.20 33.32
CA ILE A 645 8.33 4.27 31.96
C ILE A 645 8.60 5.67 31.38
N ALA A 646 9.52 5.73 30.41
CA ALA A 646 9.91 6.98 29.76
C ALA A 646 8.86 7.52 28.77
N GLU A 647 8.04 6.64 28.16
CA GLU A 647 7.02 7.02 27.17
C GLU A 647 5.72 7.48 27.86
N PRO A 648 5.35 8.79 27.79
CA PRO A 648 4.23 9.34 28.56
C PRO A 648 2.86 8.74 28.21
N ARG A 649 2.65 8.34 26.94
CA ARG A 649 1.39 7.72 26.51
C ARG A 649 1.22 6.31 27.08
N THR A 650 2.29 5.53 27.12
CA THR A 650 2.30 4.20 27.72
C THR A 650 2.11 4.29 29.23
N ALA A 651 2.75 5.27 29.88
CA ALA A 651 2.56 5.55 31.31
C ALA A 651 1.11 5.91 31.66
N SER A 652 0.41 6.67 30.81
CA SER A 652 -0.99 7.04 31.05
C SER A 652 -1.94 5.83 30.97
N VAL A 653 -1.71 4.88 30.06
CA VAL A 653 -2.46 3.60 30.00
C VAL A 653 -2.28 2.83 31.31
N LEU A 654 -1.02 2.66 31.74
CA LEU A 654 -0.67 1.90 32.94
C LEU A 654 -1.09 2.58 34.24
N SER A 655 -1.39 3.89 34.22
CA SER A 655 -1.90 4.61 35.40
C SER A 655 -3.24 4.06 35.91
N SER A 656 -4.03 3.44 35.02
CA SER A 656 -5.29 2.78 35.35
C SER A 656 -5.11 1.44 36.09
N ILE A 657 -3.91 0.86 36.05
CA ILE A 657 -3.58 -0.43 36.66
C ILE A 657 -2.85 -0.18 37.98
N ASN A 658 -3.53 -0.48 39.09
CA ASN A 658 -3.05 -0.12 40.42
C ASN A 658 -2.95 -1.30 41.37
N THR A 659 -3.54 -2.44 41.02
CA THR A 659 -3.64 -3.62 41.89
C THR A 659 -3.26 -4.89 41.14
N MET A 660 -2.99 -5.95 41.91
CA MET A 660 -2.77 -7.28 41.34
C MET A 660 -4.05 -7.81 40.65
N ASP A 661 -5.22 -7.44 41.15
CA ASP A 661 -6.50 -7.81 40.54
C ASP A 661 -6.68 -7.12 39.17
N ASP A 662 -6.24 -5.87 39.01
CA ASP A 662 -6.23 -5.18 37.71
C ASP A 662 -5.32 -5.91 36.72
N LEU A 663 -4.12 -6.31 37.15
CA LEU A 663 -3.18 -7.09 36.33
C LEU A 663 -3.73 -8.47 35.94
N VAL A 664 -4.38 -9.16 36.86
CA VAL A 664 -5.07 -10.41 36.56
C VAL A 664 -6.20 -10.15 35.56
N HIS A 665 -6.95 -9.06 35.72
CA HIS A 665 -7.97 -8.66 34.75
C HIS A 665 -7.36 -8.34 33.38
N VAL A 666 -6.18 -7.71 33.28
CA VAL A 666 -5.46 -7.47 32.01
C VAL A 666 -5.21 -8.81 31.30
N MET A 667 -4.72 -9.80 32.03
CA MET A 667 -4.38 -11.12 31.50
C MET A 667 -5.59 -11.97 31.11
N MET A 668 -6.68 -11.81 31.85
CA MET A 668 -7.93 -12.53 31.60
C MET A 668 -8.81 -11.83 30.54
N SER A 669 -8.49 -10.59 30.20
CA SER A 669 -9.10 -9.80 29.13
C SER A 669 -8.17 -9.71 27.92
N ARG A 670 -8.54 -8.93 26.90
CA ARG A 670 -7.74 -8.72 25.68
C ARG A 670 -6.64 -7.66 25.86
N GLY A 671 -6.16 -7.49 27.09
CA GLY A 671 -5.08 -6.57 27.44
C GLY A 671 -5.54 -5.26 28.05
N THR A 672 -4.58 -4.35 28.21
CA THR A 672 -4.71 -3.07 28.93
C THR A 672 -5.77 -2.14 28.35
N ALA A 673 -6.04 -2.24 27.05
CA ALA A 673 -7.05 -1.43 26.38
C ALA A 673 -8.48 -1.73 26.89
N GLU A 674 -8.80 -2.97 27.25
CA GLU A 674 -10.15 -3.35 27.68
C GLU A 674 -10.48 -2.84 29.09
N ILE A 675 -9.45 -2.68 29.94
CA ILE A 675 -9.59 -2.08 31.27
C ILE A 675 -9.87 -0.58 31.20
N THR A 676 -9.38 0.10 30.16
CA THR A 676 -9.61 1.54 29.99
C THR A 676 -11.00 1.86 29.43
N ALA A 677 -11.82 0.85 29.06
CA ALA A 677 -13.18 1.05 28.55
C ALA A 677 -14.18 0.04 29.15
N PRO A 678 -14.69 0.29 30.37
CA PRO A 678 -15.57 -0.64 31.05
C PRO A 678 -16.96 -0.76 30.41
N VAL A 679 -17.46 -2.00 30.30
CA VAL A 679 -18.84 -2.31 29.90
C VAL A 679 -19.85 -1.69 30.88
N LYS A 680 -20.90 -1.07 30.36
CA LYS A 680 -21.99 -0.46 31.14
C LYS A 680 -23.16 -1.43 31.31
N SER A 681 -23.81 -1.41 32.47
CA SER A 681 -25.04 -2.20 32.63
C SER A 681 -26.20 -1.58 31.85
N MET A 682 -27.20 -2.39 31.51
CA MET A 682 -28.40 -1.91 30.82
C MET A 682 -29.16 -0.88 31.65
N GLU A 683 -29.24 -1.06 32.97
CA GLU A 683 -29.88 -0.09 33.85
C GLU A 683 -29.17 1.27 33.81
N TRP A 684 -27.84 1.26 33.76
CA TRP A 684 -27.06 2.49 33.63
C TRP A 684 -27.33 3.18 32.31
N LEU A 685 -27.36 2.43 31.19
CA LEU A 685 -27.66 2.97 29.86
C LEU A 685 -29.10 3.50 29.76
N GLU A 686 -30.06 2.85 30.40
CA GLU A 686 -31.44 3.34 30.45
C GLU A 686 -31.59 4.63 31.27
N GLU A 687 -30.76 4.82 32.28
CA GLU A 687 -30.77 6.02 33.14
C GLU A 687 -29.97 7.19 32.53
N HIS A 688 -28.85 6.91 31.86
CA HIS A 688 -27.88 7.93 31.43
C HIS A 688 -27.75 8.08 29.91
N GLY A 689 -28.25 7.10 29.16
CA GLY A 689 -28.19 7.06 27.70
C GLY A 689 -29.49 7.53 27.05
N GLU A 690 -29.39 7.87 25.77
CA GLU A 690 -30.51 8.19 24.90
C GLU A 690 -30.65 7.11 23.84
N CYS A 691 -31.86 6.58 23.65
CA CYS A 691 -32.08 5.59 22.60
C CYS A 691 -32.10 6.27 21.23
N ILE A 692 -31.27 5.78 20.31
CA ILE A 692 -31.21 6.28 18.93
C ILE A 692 -31.73 5.27 17.90
N ASP A 693 -32.09 4.06 18.35
CA ASP A 693 -32.55 2.94 17.51
C ASP A 693 -34.09 2.78 17.48
N HIS A 694 -34.85 3.81 17.86
CA HIS A 694 -36.31 3.78 17.68
C HIS A 694 -36.73 3.81 16.22
N ILE A 695 -35.84 4.25 15.32
CA ILE A 695 -36.11 4.39 13.89
C ILE A 695 -35.05 3.70 13.04
N TYR A 696 -35.44 3.29 11.85
CA TYR A 696 -34.57 2.73 10.81
C TYR A 696 -34.93 3.36 9.46
N VAL A 697 -34.07 3.22 8.45
CA VAL A 697 -34.24 3.84 7.13
C VAL A 697 -34.69 2.79 6.11
N LYS A 698 -35.53 3.17 5.15
CA LYS A 698 -35.80 2.44 3.90
C LYS A 698 -36.44 3.40 2.89
N GLU A 699 -36.75 2.93 1.68
CA GLU A 699 -37.46 3.73 0.68
C GLU A 699 -38.76 4.35 1.26
N SER A 700 -38.95 5.64 1.03
CA SER A 700 -40.08 6.42 1.54
C SER A 700 -41.40 5.99 0.88
N THR A 701 -42.51 6.09 1.61
CA THR A 701 -43.85 5.96 1.02
C THR A 701 -44.27 7.21 0.25
N ILE A 702 -43.54 8.32 0.36
CA ILE A 702 -43.73 9.53 -0.43
C ILE A 702 -42.95 9.35 -1.73
N LYS A 703 -43.68 9.38 -2.86
CA LYS A 703 -43.04 9.40 -4.19
C LYS A 703 -42.07 10.58 -4.28
N GLN A 704 -40.91 10.37 -4.89
CA GLN A 704 -39.87 11.39 -5.11
C GLN A 704 -39.13 11.84 -3.84
N ALA A 705 -39.39 11.25 -2.67
CA ALA A 705 -38.69 11.61 -1.43
C ALA A 705 -37.43 10.77 -1.16
N GLY A 706 -37.11 9.80 -2.02
CA GLY A 706 -35.99 8.88 -1.81
C GLY A 706 -36.19 8.01 -0.57
N ASN A 707 -35.27 8.06 0.38
CA ASN A 707 -35.34 7.32 1.64
C ASN A 707 -36.17 8.04 2.71
N GLY A 708 -36.80 7.27 3.59
CA GLY A 708 -37.60 7.75 4.72
C GLY A 708 -37.27 7.02 6.03
N ALA A 709 -37.58 7.66 7.16
CA ALA A 709 -37.42 7.09 8.49
C ALA A 709 -38.69 6.35 8.94
N PHE A 710 -38.54 5.13 9.45
CA PHE A 710 -39.63 4.27 9.89
C PHE A 710 -39.45 3.85 11.33
N ALA A 711 -40.54 3.75 12.08
CA ALA A 711 -40.50 3.31 13.46
C ALA A 711 -40.10 1.82 13.54
N ARG A 712 -39.03 1.50 14.27
CA ARG A 712 -38.62 0.11 14.51
C ARG A 712 -39.56 -0.60 15.49
N ARG A 713 -40.15 0.18 16.40
CA ARG A 713 -41.02 -0.29 17.49
C ARG A 713 -42.14 0.71 17.75
N PHE A 714 -43.10 0.34 18.59
CA PHE A 714 -44.18 1.24 18.99
C PHE A 714 -43.61 2.45 19.75
N ILE A 715 -44.09 3.66 19.40
CA ILE A 715 -43.71 4.92 20.05
C ILE A 715 -45.00 5.61 20.48
N ALA A 716 -45.17 5.83 21.79
CA ALA A 716 -46.38 6.46 22.29
C ALA A 716 -46.39 7.96 22.01
N LYS A 717 -47.59 8.54 21.93
CA LYS A 717 -47.76 9.99 21.84
C LYS A 717 -47.00 10.72 22.95
N GLY A 718 -46.14 11.65 22.56
CA GLY A 718 -45.34 12.48 23.47
C GLY A 718 -43.97 11.91 23.81
N ASP A 719 -43.69 10.65 23.43
CA ASP A 719 -42.38 10.05 23.61
C ASP A 719 -41.37 10.57 22.58
N LYS A 720 -40.10 10.52 22.96
CA LYS A 720 -38.97 10.85 22.09
C LYS A 720 -38.82 9.74 21.05
N ILE A 721 -38.77 10.14 19.79
CA ILE A 721 -38.45 9.29 18.65
C ILE A 721 -36.94 9.16 18.56
N ILE A 722 -36.22 10.27 18.43
CA ILE A 722 -34.76 10.30 18.39
C ILE A 722 -34.27 11.66 18.88
N VAL A 723 -33.07 11.70 19.44
CA VAL A 723 -32.38 12.93 19.80
C VAL A 723 -31.23 13.15 18.84
N SER A 724 -31.05 14.38 18.36
CA SER A 724 -29.94 14.70 17.48
C SER A 724 -29.14 15.89 18.01
N PRO A 725 -27.85 15.70 18.34
CA PRO A 725 -26.92 16.81 18.37
C PRO A 725 -26.90 17.53 17.02
N MET A 726 -26.71 18.85 17.07
CA MET A 726 -26.69 19.72 15.88
C MET A 726 -25.31 20.30 15.68
N LEU A 727 -24.73 20.11 14.50
CA LEU A 727 -23.56 20.86 14.04
C LEU A 727 -24.00 22.23 13.53
N ASN A 728 -23.22 23.25 13.85
CA ASN A 728 -23.53 24.63 13.50
C ASN A 728 -22.73 25.03 12.25
N THR A 729 -23.42 25.59 11.26
CA THR A 729 -22.80 26.22 10.10
C THR A 729 -23.19 27.69 10.02
N TRP A 730 -22.24 28.55 9.66
CA TRP A 730 -22.43 29.99 9.60
C TRP A 730 -22.45 30.49 8.16
N GLY A 731 -23.62 30.91 7.67
CA GLY A 731 -23.78 31.50 6.35
C GLY A 731 -24.11 30.49 5.26
N ARG A 732 -25.14 30.80 4.46
CA ARG A 732 -25.66 29.93 3.39
C ARG A 732 -24.72 29.82 2.19
N GLN A 733 -23.74 30.71 2.08
CA GLN A 733 -22.75 30.75 1.01
C GLN A 733 -21.70 29.64 1.11
N ARG A 734 -21.52 29.00 2.28
CA ARG A 734 -20.61 27.84 2.42
C ARG A 734 -21.00 26.68 1.50
N TYR A 735 -22.28 26.57 1.20
CA TYR A 735 -22.81 25.49 0.37
C TYR A 735 -23.06 25.92 -1.08
N ASN A 736 -22.40 26.99 -1.55
CA ASN A 736 -22.43 27.35 -2.98
C ASN A 736 -21.53 26.38 -3.76
N MET A 737 -21.99 25.92 -4.92
CA MET A 737 -21.15 25.18 -5.88
C MET A 737 -20.15 26.12 -6.56
N ASN A 738 -18.94 25.64 -6.82
CA ASN A 738 -17.95 26.35 -7.63
C ASN A 738 -18.21 26.12 -9.12
N LYS A 739 -18.94 27.05 -9.75
CA LYS A 739 -19.31 26.94 -11.17
C LYS A 739 -18.12 26.94 -12.13
N ASP A 740 -16.95 27.44 -11.71
CA ASP A 740 -15.75 27.46 -12.57
C ASP A 740 -15.11 26.07 -12.71
N ARG A 741 -15.45 25.12 -11.82
CA ARG A 741 -14.95 23.74 -11.84
C ARG A 741 -15.88 22.76 -12.56
N ALA A 742 -17.12 23.16 -12.84
CA ALA A 742 -18.10 22.30 -13.50
C ALA A 742 -18.01 22.40 -15.02
N GLU A 743 -17.97 21.25 -15.71
CA GLU A 743 -17.96 21.18 -17.18
C GLU A 743 -19.33 21.55 -17.80
N HIS A 744 -20.38 21.55 -16.99
CA HIS A 744 -21.77 21.83 -17.37
C HIS A 744 -22.49 22.70 -16.34
N ASP A 745 -23.72 23.15 -16.65
CA ASP A 745 -24.54 23.90 -15.71
C ASP A 745 -24.93 23.03 -14.50
N VAL A 746 -24.48 23.43 -13.32
CA VAL A 746 -24.70 22.74 -12.05
C VAL A 746 -25.60 23.58 -11.13
N ASN A 747 -26.23 22.93 -10.15
CA ASN A 747 -27.04 23.61 -9.14
C ASN A 747 -26.20 24.69 -8.43
N GLU A 748 -26.83 25.79 -8.00
CA GLU A 748 -26.13 26.84 -7.24
C GLU A 748 -25.70 26.37 -5.85
N LYS A 749 -26.38 25.36 -5.30
CA LYS A 749 -26.13 24.83 -3.96
C LYS A 749 -25.72 23.36 -4.01
N GLN A 750 -24.83 22.98 -3.10
CA GLN A 750 -24.47 21.60 -2.81
C GLN A 750 -25.65 20.86 -2.16
N LEU A 751 -25.73 19.55 -2.40
CA LEU A 751 -26.80 18.67 -1.87
C LEU A 751 -26.92 18.72 -0.33
N ILE A 752 -25.79 18.78 0.38
CA ILE A 752 -25.73 18.83 1.85
C ILE A 752 -26.58 19.97 2.46
N TYR A 753 -26.84 21.03 1.69
CA TYR A 753 -27.70 22.13 2.11
C TYR A 753 -29.13 21.70 2.45
N ASN A 754 -29.67 20.68 1.75
CA ASN A 754 -31.05 20.19 1.95
C ASN A 754 -31.26 19.53 3.33
N TYR A 755 -30.18 19.16 4.01
CA TYR A 755 -30.20 18.49 5.32
C TYR A 755 -30.06 19.44 6.52
N HIS A 756 -30.06 20.75 6.27
CA HIS A 756 -29.90 21.76 7.32
C HIS A 756 -31.23 22.40 7.73
N PHE A 757 -31.44 22.52 9.04
CA PHE A 757 -32.44 23.44 9.58
C PHE A 757 -31.92 24.88 9.54
N GLY A 758 -32.74 25.81 9.07
CA GLY A 758 -32.41 27.23 9.00
C GLY A 758 -33.62 28.11 9.27
N HIS A 759 -33.36 29.41 9.50
CA HIS A 759 -34.42 30.41 9.64
C HIS A 759 -34.21 31.55 8.62
N PRO A 760 -35.26 32.08 7.97
CA PRO A 760 -35.12 33.14 6.95
C PRO A 760 -34.34 34.38 7.44
N ASN A 761 -34.56 34.75 8.70
CA ASN A 761 -33.88 35.90 9.34
C ASN A 761 -32.58 35.54 10.07
N SER A 762 -31.99 34.37 9.80
CA SER A 762 -30.74 33.92 10.44
C SER A 762 -29.76 33.36 9.41
N THR A 763 -28.47 33.54 9.69
CA THR A 763 -27.39 32.90 8.94
C THR A 763 -26.94 31.58 9.55
N LEU A 764 -27.46 31.21 10.72
CA LEU A 764 -27.17 29.93 11.37
C LEU A 764 -27.96 28.81 10.68
N LEU A 765 -27.23 27.78 10.27
CA LEU A 765 -27.75 26.51 9.80
C LEU A 765 -27.37 25.43 10.79
N LEU A 766 -28.24 24.43 10.96
CA LEU A 766 -28.11 23.38 11.94
C LEU A 766 -28.24 22.02 11.26
N PHE A 767 -27.18 21.22 11.30
CA PHE A 767 -27.14 19.89 10.70
C PHE A 767 -27.31 18.80 11.77
N PRO A 768 -28.29 17.90 11.67
CA PRO A 768 -28.46 16.79 12.61
C PRO A 768 -27.42 15.70 12.35
N VAL A 769 -26.72 15.23 13.39
CA VAL A 769 -25.69 14.16 13.25
C VAL A 769 -26.25 12.73 13.29
N THR A 770 -27.55 12.57 13.49
CA THR A 770 -28.20 11.25 13.62
C THR A 770 -29.07 10.94 12.40
N ARG A 771 -29.51 9.68 12.26
CA ARG A 771 -30.46 9.23 11.22
C ARG A 771 -31.80 9.98 11.15
N SER A 772 -32.06 10.92 12.07
CA SER A 772 -33.15 11.89 12.01
C SER A 772 -33.19 12.70 10.70
N ILE A 773 -32.07 12.83 9.99
CA ILE A 773 -31.99 13.44 8.66
C ILE A 773 -32.85 12.74 7.59
N SER A 774 -33.28 11.50 7.84
CA SER A 774 -34.12 10.71 6.94
C SER A 774 -35.63 10.91 7.20
N ILE A 775 -36.01 11.73 8.18
CA ILE A 775 -37.42 11.97 8.52
C ILE A 775 -37.99 12.99 7.52
N ASN A 776 -38.79 12.53 6.58
CA ASN A 776 -39.31 13.35 5.48
C ASN A 776 -40.39 14.37 5.90
N HIS A 777 -40.60 15.34 5.01
CA HIS A 777 -41.67 16.33 5.10
C HIS A 777 -43.07 15.71 4.92
N SER A 778 -44.04 16.13 5.74
CA SER A 778 -45.46 16.10 5.36
C SER A 778 -46.32 17.11 6.12
N SER A 779 -46.81 18.12 5.42
CA SER A 779 -47.81 19.09 5.92
C SER A 779 -49.18 18.45 6.21
N LYS A 780 -49.54 17.38 5.47
CA LYS A 780 -50.87 16.75 5.53
C LYS A 780 -51.00 15.67 6.60
N ARG A 781 -49.92 14.94 6.88
CA ARG A 781 -49.92 13.79 7.80
C ARG A 781 -48.71 13.77 8.75
N PRO A 782 -48.32 14.89 9.40
CA PRO A 782 -47.21 14.86 10.35
C PRO A 782 -47.58 14.03 11.58
N ASN A 783 -46.74 13.07 11.94
CA ASN A 783 -46.87 12.24 13.14
C ASN A 783 -45.75 12.48 14.15
N ALA A 784 -44.79 13.35 13.83
CA ALA A 784 -43.74 13.83 14.70
C ALA A 784 -43.61 15.36 14.65
N LYS A 785 -42.87 15.92 15.61
CA LYS A 785 -42.44 17.32 15.62
C LYS A 785 -41.05 17.45 16.23
N VAL A 786 -40.32 18.48 15.85
CA VAL A 786 -39.05 18.85 16.47
C VAL A 786 -39.25 19.83 17.63
N ARG A 787 -38.40 19.73 18.66
CA ARG A 787 -38.26 20.74 19.72
C ARG A 787 -36.82 20.77 20.21
N TRP A 788 -36.42 21.87 20.83
CA TRP A 788 -35.19 21.89 21.61
C TRP A 788 -35.28 20.93 22.80
N SER A 789 -34.18 20.23 23.12
CA SER A 789 -34.16 19.35 24.28
C SER A 789 -34.38 20.13 25.58
N PRO A 790 -35.44 19.84 26.35
CA PRO A 790 -35.71 20.53 27.61
C PRO A 790 -34.80 20.05 28.75
N THR A 791 -34.15 18.90 28.59
CA THR A 791 -33.30 18.28 29.62
C THR A 791 -31.81 18.51 29.40
N ASP A 792 -31.38 18.78 28.15
CA ASP A 792 -29.97 19.06 27.87
C ASP A 792 -29.55 20.44 28.38
N LYS A 793 -28.71 20.45 29.42
CA LYS A 793 -28.24 21.67 30.10
C LYS A 793 -27.48 22.60 29.17
N LYS A 794 -26.69 22.05 28.24
CA LYS A 794 -25.89 22.86 27.30
C LYS A 794 -26.83 23.60 26.34
N THR A 795 -27.79 22.91 25.76
CA THR A 795 -28.85 23.48 24.92
C THR A 795 -29.60 24.59 25.66
N GLN A 796 -30.10 24.33 26.87
CA GLN A 796 -30.82 25.34 27.65
C GLN A 796 -29.98 26.58 27.95
N TYR A 797 -28.66 26.41 28.14
CA TYR A 797 -27.74 27.52 28.34
C TYR A 797 -27.55 28.38 27.09
N TYR A 798 -27.32 27.77 25.91
CA TYR A 798 -27.08 28.54 24.68
C TYR A 798 -28.34 29.17 24.09
N LEU A 799 -29.53 28.58 24.33
CA LEU A 799 -30.80 29.19 23.89
C LEU A 799 -31.08 30.56 24.54
N GLN A 800 -30.42 30.88 25.65
CA GLN A 800 -30.55 32.15 26.35
C GLN A 800 -29.45 33.16 25.96
N ARG A 801 -28.56 32.80 25.04
CA ARG A 801 -27.36 33.57 24.69
C ARG A 801 -27.41 34.16 23.30
N HIS A 802 -26.51 35.10 23.05
CA HIS A 802 -26.41 35.71 21.73
C HIS A 802 -25.79 34.71 20.76
N ILE A 803 -26.19 34.76 19.49
CA ILE A 803 -25.72 33.84 18.44
C ILE A 803 -24.18 33.86 18.27
N LYS A 804 -23.52 34.95 18.67
CA LYS A 804 -22.05 35.10 18.67
C LYS A 804 -21.37 34.19 19.70
N ASP A 805 -22.05 33.88 20.81
CA ASP A 805 -21.52 33.00 21.84
C ASP A 805 -21.46 31.54 21.37
N LEU A 806 -22.40 31.15 20.48
CA LEU A 806 -22.39 29.84 19.81
C LEU A 806 -21.24 29.70 18.81
N ARG A 807 -20.77 30.78 18.19
CA ARG A 807 -19.71 30.76 17.16
C ARG A 807 -18.34 30.31 17.68
N ASN A 808 -18.11 30.45 18.99
CA ASN A 808 -16.85 30.07 19.61
C ASN A 808 -16.81 28.58 20.02
N GLU A 809 -17.93 27.88 19.98
CA GLU A 809 -17.97 26.44 20.21
C GLU A 809 -17.38 25.69 19.01
N LYS A 810 -16.84 24.48 19.25
CA LYS A 810 -16.25 23.65 18.20
C LYS A 810 -16.95 22.34 17.90
N TYR A 811 -17.90 21.96 18.73
CA TYR A 811 -18.55 20.67 18.65
C TYR A 811 -20.06 20.83 18.70
N ALA A 812 -20.79 19.80 18.30
CA ALA A 812 -22.25 19.78 18.37
C ALA A 812 -22.72 20.20 19.78
N THR A 813 -23.41 21.33 19.86
CA THR A 813 -23.66 22.04 21.12
C THR A 813 -25.14 22.10 21.48
N LEU A 814 -25.99 22.17 20.47
CA LEU A 814 -27.43 22.19 20.62
C LEU A 814 -27.98 20.79 20.34
N VAL A 815 -29.02 20.39 21.06
CA VAL A 815 -29.70 19.11 20.89
C VAL A 815 -31.15 19.35 20.55
N MET A 816 -31.60 18.76 19.44
CA MET A 816 -33.01 18.68 19.06
C MET A 816 -33.58 17.31 19.42
N GLU A 817 -34.83 17.30 19.86
CA GLU A 817 -35.62 16.09 20.09
C GLU A 817 -36.73 16.02 19.04
N TYR A 818 -36.87 14.85 18.43
CA TYR A 818 -38.01 14.49 17.59
C TYR A 818 -39.01 13.77 18.48
N VAL A 819 -40.25 14.23 18.52
CA VAL A 819 -41.26 13.77 19.48
C VAL A 819 -42.52 13.37 18.74
N ALA A 820 -43.07 12.21 19.08
CA ALA A 820 -44.30 11.70 18.49
C ALA A 820 -45.50 12.60 18.87
N THR A 821 -46.29 13.03 17.89
CA THR A 821 -47.49 13.86 18.12
C THR A 821 -48.75 13.03 18.33
N ARG A 822 -48.67 11.75 17.99
CA ARG A 822 -49.64 10.67 18.23
C ARG A 822 -48.90 9.36 18.41
N ASP A 823 -49.62 8.28 18.72
CA ASP A 823 -49.03 6.94 18.70
C ASP A 823 -48.55 6.60 17.28
N ILE A 824 -47.36 6.01 17.19
CA ILE A 824 -46.72 5.55 15.95
C ILE A 824 -46.47 4.05 16.08
N TYR A 825 -46.95 3.28 15.11
CA TYR A 825 -46.83 1.82 15.13
C TYR A 825 -45.53 1.35 14.46
N PRO A 826 -45.04 0.14 14.79
CA PRO A 826 -43.90 -0.45 14.08
C PRO A 826 -44.11 -0.44 12.56
N ASP A 827 -43.02 -0.19 11.84
CA ASP A 827 -42.95 -0.09 10.38
C ASP A 827 -43.77 1.08 9.76
N GLU A 828 -44.29 2.00 10.59
CA GLU A 828 -44.92 3.25 10.15
C GLU A 828 -43.86 4.32 9.83
N GLU A 829 -44.00 5.00 8.69
CA GLU A 829 -43.12 6.11 8.30
C GLU A 829 -43.36 7.35 9.16
N ILE A 830 -42.28 8.04 9.50
CA ILE A 830 -42.28 9.20 10.38
C ILE A 830 -42.13 10.46 9.54
N PHE A 831 -43.01 11.43 9.79
CA PHE A 831 -43.06 12.70 9.09
C PHE A 831 -43.06 13.86 10.08
N ILE A 832 -42.33 14.91 9.72
CA ILE A 832 -42.44 16.23 10.35
C ILE A 832 -42.93 17.25 9.32
N ASP A 833 -43.49 18.35 9.81
CA ASP A 833 -43.81 19.50 8.96
C ASP A 833 -42.57 20.41 8.92
N TYR A 834 -41.98 20.58 7.73
CA TYR A 834 -40.83 21.47 7.49
C TYR A 834 -41.23 22.94 7.45
N GLY A 835 -42.53 23.24 7.33
CA GLY A 835 -43.06 24.58 7.25
C GLY A 835 -43.48 25.00 5.82
N PRO A 836 -44.30 26.06 5.73
CA PRO A 836 -44.92 26.49 4.48
C PRO A 836 -43.92 27.04 3.46
N GLU A 837 -42.81 27.66 3.89
CA GLU A 837 -41.82 28.19 2.95
C GLU A 837 -41.10 27.08 2.16
N TRP A 838 -40.89 25.92 2.79
CA TRP A 838 -40.32 24.75 2.11
C TRP A 838 -41.33 24.13 1.15
N GLU A 839 -42.59 23.99 1.56
CA GLU A 839 -43.67 23.44 0.71
C GLU A 839 -43.87 24.29 -0.56
N GLU A 840 -43.89 25.63 -0.42
CA GLU A 840 -43.98 26.55 -1.57
C GLU A 840 -42.77 26.41 -2.52
N ALA A 841 -41.56 26.32 -1.98
CA ALA A 841 -40.35 26.12 -2.78
C ALA A 841 -40.35 24.77 -3.51
N TRP A 842 -40.84 23.70 -2.87
CA TRP A 842 -40.98 22.38 -3.48
C TRP A 842 -42.03 22.37 -4.59
N GLU A 843 -43.21 22.96 -4.34
CA GLU A 843 -44.26 23.10 -5.36
C GLU A 843 -43.77 23.89 -6.58
N GLU A 844 -43.00 24.98 -6.35
CA GLU A 844 -42.39 25.74 -7.44
C GLU A 844 -41.36 24.91 -8.22
N HIS A 845 -40.50 24.16 -7.52
CA HIS A 845 -39.51 23.28 -8.14
C HIS A 845 -40.17 22.22 -9.03
N VAL A 846 -41.17 21.52 -8.51
CA VAL A 846 -41.93 20.51 -9.27
C VAL A 846 -42.59 21.14 -10.49
N ARG A 847 -43.22 22.31 -10.35
CA ARG A 847 -43.82 23.04 -11.48
C ARG A 847 -42.80 23.35 -12.58
N ARG A 848 -41.62 23.87 -12.20
CA ARG A 848 -40.54 24.21 -13.17
C ARG A 848 -40.00 22.95 -13.86
N PHE A 849 -39.86 21.86 -13.12
CA PHE A 849 -39.45 20.57 -13.68
C PHE A 849 -40.47 20.05 -14.69
N GLU A 850 -41.76 20.07 -14.36
CA GLU A 850 -42.84 19.65 -15.26
C GLU A 850 -42.91 20.52 -16.53
N GLU A 851 -42.72 21.84 -16.41
CA GLU A 851 -42.62 22.75 -17.56
C GLU A 851 -41.44 22.36 -18.48
N ALA A 852 -40.25 22.15 -17.92
CA ALA A 852 -39.08 21.74 -18.68
C ALA A 852 -39.22 20.34 -19.31
N ALA A 853 -39.84 19.40 -18.61
CA ALA A 853 -40.12 18.06 -19.11
C ALA A 853 -41.09 18.08 -20.31
N ASN A 854 -42.12 18.94 -20.26
CA ASN A 854 -43.05 19.14 -21.36
C ASN A 854 -42.38 19.76 -22.59
N ASP A 855 -41.46 20.71 -22.40
CA ASP A 855 -40.67 21.29 -23.50
C ASP A 855 -39.73 20.25 -24.15
N ARG A 856 -39.09 19.38 -23.34
CA ARG A 856 -38.29 18.24 -23.85
C ARG A 856 -39.14 17.22 -24.62
N ALA A 857 -40.35 16.91 -24.14
CA ALA A 857 -41.28 16.02 -24.82
C ALA A 857 -41.80 16.59 -26.16
N GLN A 858 -41.94 17.92 -26.27
CA GLN A 858 -42.25 18.57 -27.55
C GLN A 858 -41.05 18.58 -28.51
N ALA A 859 -39.82 18.71 -28.00
CA ALA A 859 -38.60 18.63 -28.80
C ALA A 859 -38.30 17.19 -29.30
N SER A 860 -38.60 16.15 -28.52
CA SER A 860 -38.35 14.74 -28.92
C SER A 860 -39.26 14.26 -30.06
N ASN A 861 -40.45 14.84 -30.20
CA ASN A 861 -41.33 14.61 -31.36
C ASN A 861 -40.74 15.10 -32.70
N SER A 862 -39.68 15.92 -32.68
CA SER A 862 -38.91 16.32 -33.88
C SER A 862 -37.70 15.41 -34.17
N ARG A 863 -37.27 14.57 -33.22
CA ARG A 863 -36.11 13.66 -33.33
C ARG A 863 -36.48 12.21 -33.71
N SER A 864 -37.77 11.88 -33.77
CA SER A 864 -38.28 10.57 -34.24
C SER A 864 -37.88 10.19 -35.68
N SER A 865 -37.27 11.09 -36.48
CA SER A 865 -36.76 10.74 -37.81
C SER A 865 -35.39 10.05 -37.80
N ILE A 866 -34.59 10.21 -36.74
CA ILE A 866 -33.22 9.68 -36.67
C ILE A 866 -33.20 8.20 -36.24
N TYR A 867 -34.09 7.80 -35.31
CA TYR A 867 -34.21 6.41 -34.85
C TYR A 867 -34.68 5.44 -35.96
N ASN A 868 -35.48 5.93 -36.92
CA ASN A 868 -35.90 5.16 -38.09
C ASN A 868 -34.82 5.06 -39.17
N MET A 869 -33.77 5.88 -39.12
CA MET A 869 -32.68 5.85 -40.09
C MET A 869 -31.63 4.79 -39.70
N LEU A 870 -31.36 4.61 -38.40
CA LEU A 870 -30.39 3.62 -37.88
C LEU A 870 -30.91 2.17 -37.89
N SER A 871 -32.23 1.95 -37.78
CA SER A 871 -32.82 0.60 -37.83
C SER A 871 -32.86 -0.03 -39.23
N SER A 872 -32.54 0.72 -40.30
CA SER A 872 -32.57 0.23 -41.69
C SER A 872 -31.22 -0.24 -42.24
N SER A 873 -30.13 -0.08 -41.48
CA SER A 873 -28.76 -0.33 -41.93
C SER A 873 -28.21 -1.73 -41.57
N TYR A 874 -28.88 -2.51 -40.71
CA TYR A 874 -28.42 -3.84 -40.33
C TYR A 874 -28.85 -4.92 -41.34
N LYS A 875 -28.10 -5.03 -42.44
CA LYS A 875 -28.09 -6.21 -43.32
C LYS A 875 -26.76 -6.94 -43.20
N LYS A 876 -26.84 -8.17 -42.68
CA LYS A 876 -25.90 -9.32 -42.77
C LYS A 876 -24.59 -9.05 -43.53
N SER A 877 -23.48 -9.00 -42.80
CA SER A 877 -22.20 -9.53 -43.28
C SER A 877 -22.11 -11.01 -42.89
N GLU A 878 -21.91 -11.86 -43.90
CA GLU A 878 -21.56 -13.26 -43.73
C GLU A 878 -20.05 -13.33 -43.44
N GLY A 879 -19.68 -13.83 -42.26
CA GLY A 879 -18.29 -14.07 -41.89
C GLY A 879 -18.24 -14.58 -40.45
N GLY A 880 -18.09 -15.88 -40.28
CA GLY A 880 -18.22 -16.55 -39.00
C GLY A 880 -17.12 -16.19 -38.01
N PHE A 881 -17.53 -15.73 -36.83
CA PHE A 881 -16.83 -15.92 -35.56
C PHE A 881 -17.88 -16.31 -34.50
N SER A 882 -17.50 -17.26 -33.65
CA SER A 882 -18.34 -17.85 -32.61
C SER A 882 -18.66 -16.81 -31.54
N SER A 883 -19.92 -16.38 -31.47
CA SER A 883 -20.46 -15.59 -30.36
C SER A 883 -20.65 -16.48 -29.14
N MET A 884 -19.91 -16.24 -28.05
CA MET A 884 -20.29 -16.80 -26.76
C MET A 884 -21.50 -16.03 -26.23
N LEU A 885 -22.64 -16.72 -26.19
CA LEU A 885 -23.88 -16.20 -25.63
C LEU A 885 -23.67 -16.08 -24.11
N ILE A 886 -23.66 -14.85 -23.58
CA ILE A 886 -23.73 -14.59 -22.13
C ILE A 886 -25.06 -15.20 -21.65
N LYS A 887 -24.99 -16.43 -21.16
CA LYS A 887 -26.12 -17.09 -20.51
C LYS A 887 -26.11 -16.62 -19.07
N GLU A 888 -27.12 -15.81 -18.74
CA GLU A 888 -27.48 -15.35 -17.40
C GLU A 888 -26.69 -14.14 -16.89
N MET A 889 -26.85 -12.99 -17.56
CA MET A 889 -27.07 -11.78 -16.78
C MET A 889 -28.36 -11.98 -15.99
N ASN A 890 -28.28 -11.84 -14.67
CA ASN A 890 -29.45 -11.87 -13.80
C ASN A 890 -30.33 -10.66 -14.17
N HIS A 891 -31.26 -10.87 -15.11
CA HIS A 891 -32.16 -9.85 -15.67
C HIS A 891 -33.00 -9.14 -14.59
N ASP A 892 -33.01 -9.67 -13.37
CA ASP A 892 -33.78 -9.16 -12.24
C ASP A 892 -33.07 -8.02 -11.48
N LYS A 893 -31.80 -7.70 -11.78
CA LYS A 893 -31.04 -6.64 -11.08
C LYS A 893 -30.66 -5.40 -11.89
N LEU A 894 -30.86 -5.41 -13.21
CA LEU A 894 -30.79 -4.20 -14.04
C LEU A 894 -32.21 -3.80 -14.41
N ASN A 895 -32.82 -2.99 -13.54
CA ASN A 895 -34.13 -2.44 -13.83
C ASN A 895 -34.01 -1.49 -15.03
N SER A 896 -34.51 -1.93 -16.17
CA SER A 896 -34.51 -1.20 -17.45
C SER A 896 -35.21 0.17 -17.38
N LYS A 897 -35.87 0.48 -16.27
CA LYS A 897 -36.42 1.80 -15.96
C LYS A 897 -35.34 2.87 -15.74
N TYR A 898 -34.13 2.51 -15.32
CA TYR A 898 -33.11 3.48 -14.84
C TYR A 898 -31.88 3.63 -15.76
N HIS A 899 -31.78 2.89 -16.86
CA HIS A 899 -30.62 2.92 -17.76
C HIS A 899 -31.01 2.88 -19.25
N PRO A 900 -31.45 4.00 -19.85
CA PRO A 900 -31.32 4.21 -21.28
C PRO A 900 -29.86 4.57 -21.61
N TRP A 901 -29.23 3.80 -22.49
CA TRP A 901 -27.86 4.01 -22.98
C TRP A 901 -27.70 5.43 -23.56
N SER A 902 -26.84 6.25 -22.95
CA SER A 902 -26.39 7.55 -23.47
C SER A 902 -24.92 7.78 -23.14
N GLU A 903 -24.21 8.52 -23.99
CA GLU A 903 -22.77 8.85 -23.97
C GLU A 903 -22.25 9.49 -22.65
N ASP A 904 -23.13 9.81 -21.70
CA ASP A 904 -22.81 10.54 -20.46
C ASP A 904 -22.55 9.63 -19.23
N HIS A 905 -22.35 8.31 -19.40
CA HIS A 905 -22.20 7.36 -18.28
C HIS A 905 -20.88 6.57 -18.37
N PHE A 906 -20.16 6.46 -17.24
CA PHE A 906 -19.07 5.51 -17.08
C PHE A 906 -19.58 4.21 -16.43
N HIS A 907 -19.19 3.06 -16.96
CA HIS A 907 -19.60 1.75 -16.43
C HIS A 907 -18.63 1.27 -15.33
N VAL A 908 -19.14 1.05 -14.12
CA VAL A 908 -18.39 0.41 -13.02
C VAL A 908 -18.83 -1.05 -12.91
N CYS A 909 -17.93 -1.98 -13.23
CA CYS A 909 -18.22 -3.41 -13.17
C CYS A 909 -17.76 -4.01 -11.82
N LYS A 910 -18.64 -4.77 -11.15
CA LYS A 910 -18.27 -5.64 -10.03
C LYS A 910 -18.14 -7.07 -10.55
N VAL A 911 -16.96 -7.66 -10.46
CA VAL A 911 -16.72 -9.07 -10.77
C VAL A 911 -16.86 -9.86 -9.47
N SER A 912 -17.95 -10.61 -9.34
CA SER A 912 -18.29 -11.33 -8.11
C SER A 912 -17.79 -12.77 -8.08
N GLU A 913 -17.66 -13.42 -9.23
CA GLU A 913 -17.04 -14.73 -9.39
C GLU A 913 -16.44 -14.76 -10.80
N ILE A 914 -15.21 -15.23 -10.92
CA ILE A 914 -14.54 -15.43 -12.20
C ILE A 914 -14.66 -16.92 -12.46
N PRO A 915 -15.45 -17.36 -13.46
CA PRO A 915 -15.44 -18.76 -13.85
C PRO A 915 -14.01 -19.12 -14.25
N ASP A 916 -13.58 -20.36 -13.99
CA ASP A 916 -12.32 -20.90 -14.52
C ASP A 916 -12.31 -20.74 -16.06
N LEU A 917 -11.77 -19.64 -16.53
CA LEU A 917 -11.52 -19.36 -17.94
C LEU A 917 -10.07 -19.77 -18.20
N GLU A 918 -9.88 -20.69 -19.13
CA GLU A 918 -8.56 -20.98 -19.68
C GLU A 918 -8.01 -19.68 -20.28
N SER A 919 -6.74 -19.38 -19.98
CA SER A 919 -6.06 -18.14 -20.38
C SER A 919 -6.25 -17.85 -21.87
N ASP A 920 -6.62 -16.60 -22.19
CA ASP A 920 -6.75 -15.94 -23.51
C ASP A 920 -8.18 -15.60 -24.01
N GLU A 921 -9.21 -15.61 -23.16
CA GLU A 921 -10.54 -15.11 -23.56
C GLU A 921 -10.78 -13.63 -23.19
N TRP A 922 -11.11 -12.84 -24.21
CA TRP A 922 -11.34 -11.39 -24.13
C TRP A 922 -12.80 -11.08 -23.79
N ILE A 923 -13.04 -10.23 -22.79
CA ILE A 923 -14.36 -9.63 -22.56
C ILE A 923 -14.40 -8.28 -23.29
N ASN A 924 -14.94 -8.28 -24.50
CA ASN A 924 -15.15 -7.05 -25.27
C ASN A 924 -16.46 -6.38 -24.83
N LEU A 925 -16.36 -5.19 -24.24
CA LEU A 925 -17.51 -4.32 -23.99
C LEU A 925 -17.64 -3.37 -25.18
N TYR A 926 -18.77 -3.46 -25.88
CA TYR A 926 -19.06 -2.59 -27.01
C TYR A 926 -19.71 -1.30 -26.51
N ASP A 927 -19.10 -0.16 -26.80
CA ASP A 927 -19.82 1.12 -26.82
C ASP A 927 -20.44 1.28 -28.21
N GLY A 928 -21.75 1.46 -28.25
CA GLY A 928 -22.53 1.44 -29.47
C GLY A 928 -22.72 2.85 -30.00
N ASP A 929 -21.80 3.34 -30.83
CA ASP A 929 -22.15 4.09 -32.06
C ASP A 929 -20.96 4.56 -32.93
N GLU A 930 -19.69 4.44 -32.50
CA GLU A 930 -18.54 4.77 -33.36
C GLU A 930 -17.55 3.62 -33.50
N ALA A 931 -17.27 3.24 -34.74
CA ALA A 931 -16.52 2.02 -35.10
C ALA A 931 -15.00 2.05 -34.76
N ASN A 932 -14.53 2.97 -33.93
CA ASN A 932 -13.09 3.18 -33.70
C ASN A 932 -12.63 3.30 -32.24
N ASP A 933 -13.50 3.41 -31.23
CA ASP A 933 -13.07 3.41 -29.83
C ASP A 933 -13.44 2.08 -29.17
N TYR A 934 -12.42 1.30 -28.78
CA TYR A 934 -12.57 0.02 -28.09
C TYR A 934 -12.19 0.19 -26.63
N PHE A 935 -13.10 -0.16 -25.72
CA PHE A 935 -12.77 -0.37 -24.31
C PHE A 935 -12.69 -1.87 -24.07
N GLY A 936 -11.46 -2.39 -24.04
CA GLY A 936 -11.19 -3.76 -23.61
C GLY A 936 -10.93 -3.78 -22.11
N ILE A 937 -11.59 -4.67 -21.38
CA ILE A 937 -11.15 -5.03 -20.03
C ILE A 937 -10.30 -6.29 -20.19
N THR A 938 -9.00 -6.17 -19.93
CA THR A 938 -8.13 -7.34 -19.79
C THR A 938 -8.18 -7.79 -18.34
N TYR A 939 -8.48 -9.07 -18.14
CA TYR A 939 -8.36 -9.75 -16.86
C TYR A 939 -7.13 -10.64 -16.91
N ASP A 940 -6.13 -10.32 -16.10
CA ASP A 940 -5.07 -11.24 -15.74
C ASP A 940 -5.00 -11.36 -14.21
N HIS A 941 -4.03 -12.14 -13.73
CA HIS A 941 -3.88 -12.45 -12.30
C HIS A 941 -3.51 -11.22 -11.43
N ASP A 942 -3.22 -10.06 -12.03
CA ASP A 942 -2.74 -8.85 -11.34
C ASP A 942 -3.83 -7.77 -11.15
N GLY A 943 -5.05 -7.97 -11.69
CA GLY A 943 -6.20 -7.10 -11.44
C GLY A 943 -6.69 -6.31 -12.67
N PHE A 944 -7.59 -5.34 -12.46
CA PHE A 944 -8.23 -4.60 -13.55
C PHE A 944 -7.32 -3.51 -14.11
N ASP A 945 -7.02 -3.56 -15.41
CA ASP A 945 -6.38 -2.46 -16.14
C ASP A 945 -7.29 -1.95 -17.25
N LEU A 946 -7.60 -0.65 -17.23
CA LEU A 946 -8.53 -0.02 -18.18
C LEU A 946 -7.72 0.61 -19.32
N MET A 947 -7.49 -0.13 -20.40
CA MET A 947 -6.76 0.40 -21.55
C MET A 947 -7.69 1.08 -22.56
N ARG A 948 -7.38 2.34 -22.87
CA ARG A 948 -8.01 3.09 -23.97
C ARG A 948 -7.22 2.84 -25.25
N PHE A 949 -7.82 2.19 -26.24
CA PHE A 949 -7.24 2.02 -27.57
C PHE A 949 -7.77 3.14 -28.49
N THR A 950 -6.85 3.91 -29.09
CA THR A 950 -7.14 4.92 -30.15
C THR A 950 -7.08 4.32 -31.55
#